data_AF-A0AAN7VMS4-F1
#
_entry.id   AF-A0AAN7VMS4-F1
#
_cell.length_a   1.000
_cell.length_b   1.000
_cell.length_c   1.000
_cell.angle_alpha   90.00
_cell.angle_beta   90.00
_cell.angle_gamma   90.00
#
_symmetry.space_group_name_H-M   'P 1'
#
loop_
_entity.id
_entity.type
_entity.pdbx_description
1 polymer ?
#
loop_
_entity_poly.entity_id
_entity_poly.type
_entity_poly.pdbx_seq_one_letter_code
_entity_poly.pdbx_strand_id
1 'polypeptide(L)'
;MSKLVSMQLSKHNGVIYLCDGCLQYFPSSERLWRHSVFDCNYVSTLVPTTESIITKWGQPSFQNLLKFDNYQNKIKHPFVVYADFESLLKPIEGPQPNPLFPFTTQTVEHEPYSFAYYIKCSFDDRFSKFRTFRGQNASRQFVSMLENDIKTLYDQNFKNSKPLPILTAEEKTKIDNAILCWICEKPLQDVRVVDHDHLTGMIRGAAHPACNLQIQNPNVIPIFFHNLTGYDSHLFVKSLALEQENIDVIGCNKEKYISFTKHICVDRIVENGVPKNIMWRMRFIDSFRFLPSALNTLANNLSDSQCVEIKNMFGTGGGFELIRQKGVFPYSFVDALDKLDVTKLPQKDDFFDKLHKKEISDDEYNRAQEVWNVFNCKTLGEYSDIYLKSDVLLLADIFENYREKCLHNYEVDPAHYFTAPGLSWDAMLKKTGVELELLTDIDMLHFFKGGVRGGVSTCTQRTAIANNKFLPNYDPSKPTSFIIYLDACNLYGHSQCQYLPQGDFVWLTEEEMQNFNVLDVSDESKTGYALEVDLEYPQHLHDLHNDMPFCPESIIPPHSKNPKLIPNLNNKEKYVIHYRALKQCLEHGLILRKLHRGIKFTQSPWLKTYIDVNTQIRNSETTESGRDVAKTMNNSIFGKTMENIDKRVDIKLVSHWERVGKKLGAEGYISKQNFKNLAVFCENLVGIEMSKVSVTYDKPVYVGFSILDLSKTVMYEFFYDFLKPIYQDKVSLLYTDTDSLIHIRHLY
;
A
#
# COMPACT_ATOMS: atom_id res chain seq x y z
N MET A 1 -30.87 25.46 11.11
CA MET A 1 -29.99 24.58 11.93
C MET A 1 -28.88 25.37 12.62
N SER A 2 -28.10 26.18 11.89
CA SER A 2 -26.95 26.96 12.41
C SER A 2 -27.28 27.86 13.61
N LYS A 3 -28.46 28.51 13.62
CA LYS A 3 -28.92 29.35 14.74
C LYS A 3 -29.18 28.57 16.05
N LEU A 4 -29.64 27.31 15.94
CA LEU A 4 -29.87 26.43 17.09
C LEU A 4 -28.55 25.85 17.63
N VAL A 5 -27.68 25.41 16.72
CA VAL A 5 -26.38 24.79 17.05
C VAL A 5 -25.38 25.80 17.61
N SER A 6 -25.39 27.05 17.10
CA SER A 6 -24.49 28.11 17.60
C SER A 6 -24.64 28.34 19.11
N MET A 7 -25.88 28.33 19.63
CA MET A 7 -26.15 28.51 21.06
C MET A 7 -25.66 27.34 21.94
N GLN A 8 -25.47 26.15 21.34
CA GLN A 8 -25.05 24.95 22.05
C GLN A 8 -23.53 24.76 22.05
N LEU A 9 -22.84 25.21 21.00
CA LEU A 9 -21.40 25.00 20.82
C LEU A 9 -20.54 26.18 21.30
N SER A 10 -21.02 27.43 21.20
CA SER A 10 -20.23 28.59 21.61
C SER A 10 -20.62 29.10 23.00
N LYS A 11 -19.67 29.11 23.95
CA LYS A 11 -19.80 29.79 25.25
C LYS A 11 -19.62 31.32 25.16
N HIS A 12 -19.17 31.80 24.00
CA HIS A 12 -18.95 33.22 23.67
C HIS A 12 -19.86 33.58 22.48
N ASN A 13 -20.35 34.83 22.40
CA ASN A 13 -21.32 35.35 21.41
C ASN A 13 -20.92 35.28 19.90
N GLY A 14 -20.05 34.36 19.48
CA GLY A 14 -19.65 34.17 18.09
C GLY A 14 -20.72 33.46 17.25
N VAL A 15 -20.99 33.96 16.04
CA VAL A 15 -21.89 33.32 15.07
C VAL A 15 -21.18 32.14 14.43
N ILE A 16 -21.76 30.93 14.51
CA ILE A 16 -21.25 29.73 13.86
C ILE A 16 -22.03 29.46 12.55
N TYR A 17 -21.31 29.17 11.48
CA TYR A 17 -21.85 28.87 10.16
C TYR A 17 -21.77 27.35 9.91
N LEU A 18 -22.91 26.69 9.69
CA LEU A 18 -22.96 25.26 9.41
C LEU A 18 -23.05 25.02 7.90
N CYS A 19 -22.33 24.03 7.39
CA CYS A 19 -22.53 23.52 6.04
C CYS A 19 -23.75 22.59 5.99
N ASP A 20 -24.74 22.90 5.16
CA ASP A 20 -25.95 22.09 5.02
C ASP A 20 -25.68 20.72 4.35
N GLY A 21 -24.54 20.55 3.68
CA GLY A 21 -24.15 19.30 3.02
C GLY A 21 -23.42 18.32 3.94
N CYS A 22 -22.31 18.73 4.57
CA CYS A 22 -21.48 17.85 5.38
C CYS A 22 -21.69 18.00 6.91
N LEU A 23 -22.52 18.96 7.33
CA LEU A 23 -22.82 19.31 8.72
C LEU A 23 -21.63 19.80 9.57
N GLN A 24 -20.52 20.17 8.94
CA GLN A 24 -19.39 20.82 9.62
C GLN A 24 -19.68 22.28 9.94
N TYR A 25 -19.04 22.79 10.99
CA TYR A 25 -19.20 24.17 11.44
C TYR A 25 -17.94 25.01 11.22
N PHE A 26 -18.15 26.29 10.90
CA PHE A 26 -17.10 27.24 10.55
C PHE A 26 -17.31 28.56 11.29
N PRO A 27 -16.24 29.27 11.68
CA PRO A 27 -16.36 30.52 12.42
C PRO A 27 -16.70 31.73 11.53
N SER A 28 -16.69 31.59 10.19
CA SER A 28 -17.05 32.66 9.26
C SER A 28 -17.75 32.14 8.00
N SER A 29 -18.53 33.01 7.36
CA SER A 29 -19.21 32.72 6.10
C SER A 29 -18.25 32.48 4.94
N GLU A 30 -17.10 33.17 4.92
CA GLU A 30 -16.06 32.98 3.91
C GLU A 30 -15.44 31.57 3.99
N ARG A 31 -15.16 31.08 5.21
CA ARG A 31 -14.66 29.71 5.40
C ARG A 31 -15.67 28.65 4.97
N LEU A 32 -16.96 28.86 5.30
CA LEU A 32 -18.03 28.00 4.82
C LEU A 32 -18.13 28.02 3.28
N TRP A 33 -18.00 29.18 2.64
CA TRP A 33 -18.03 29.28 1.18
C TRP A 33 -16.86 28.53 0.54
N ARG A 34 -15.63 28.70 1.05
CA ARG A 34 -14.45 27.96 0.57
C ARG A 34 -14.68 26.45 0.67
N HIS A 35 -15.14 25.97 1.83
CA HIS A 35 -15.47 24.56 2.00
C HIS A 35 -16.53 24.11 0.98
N SER A 36 -17.61 24.87 0.82
CA SER A 36 -18.72 24.50 -0.06
C SER A 36 -18.34 24.42 -1.54
N VAL A 37 -17.42 25.27 -2.00
CA VAL A 37 -16.99 25.33 -3.40
C VAL A 37 -15.88 24.34 -3.72
N PHE A 38 -14.92 24.15 -2.81
CA PHE A 38 -13.70 23.42 -3.11
C PHE A 38 -13.65 22.02 -2.47
N ASP A 39 -14.38 21.78 -1.39
CA ASP A 39 -14.16 20.61 -0.52
C ASP A 39 -15.45 19.82 -0.17
N CYS A 40 -16.65 20.41 -0.31
CA CYS A 40 -17.90 19.79 0.13
C CYS A 40 -18.51 18.88 -0.95
N ASN A 41 -18.38 17.57 -0.77
CA ASN A 41 -19.07 16.58 -1.59
C ASN A 41 -20.47 16.20 -1.07
N TYR A 42 -21.08 16.99 -0.16
CA TYR A 42 -22.29 16.60 0.58
C TYR A 42 -22.12 15.28 1.37
N VAL A 43 -20.88 14.96 1.73
CA VAL A 43 -20.51 13.80 2.53
C VAL A 43 -20.15 14.27 3.93
N SER A 44 -20.65 13.60 4.97
CA SER A 44 -20.32 13.94 6.36
C SER A 44 -18.82 13.81 6.58
N THR A 45 -18.16 14.93 6.85
CA THR A 45 -16.72 14.95 7.11
C THR A 45 -16.50 14.74 8.59
N LEU A 46 -15.61 13.84 8.98
CA LEU A 46 -15.26 13.57 10.37
C LEU A 46 -13.77 13.84 10.57
N VAL A 47 -13.45 14.58 11.63
CA VAL A 47 -12.07 14.81 12.09
C VAL A 47 -11.85 14.08 13.40
N PRO A 48 -10.61 13.66 13.71
CA PRO A 48 -10.31 12.98 14.97
C PRO A 48 -10.62 13.84 16.19
N THR A 49 -11.05 13.22 17.29
CA THR A 49 -11.35 13.91 18.55
C THR A 49 -10.15 13.94 19.48
N THR A 50 -10.01 15.02 20.25
CA THR A 50 -9.06 15.13 21.38
C THR A 50 -9.61 14.54 22.68
N GLU A 51 -10.91 14.24 22.72
CA GLU A 51 -11.54 13.59 23.87
C GLU A 51 -10.99 12.18 24.06
N SER A 52 -10.71 11.83 25.31
CA SER A 52 -10.26 10.48 25.65
C SER A 52 -11.42 9.50 25.54
N ILE A 53 -11.18 8.43 24.79
CA ILE A 53 -12.11 7.30 24.68
C ILE A 53 -11.53 6.16 25.49
N ILE A 54 -12.31 5.65 26.43
CA ILE A 54 -11.92 4.44 27.17
C ILE A 54 -12.04 3.28 26.20
N THR A 55 -10.90 2.65 25.88
CA THR A 55 -10.87 1.44 25.08
C THR A 55 -11.63 0.31 25.77
N LYS A 56 -12.00 -0.73 25.02
CA LYS A 56 -12.59 -1.97 25.59
C LYS A 56 -11.73 -2.63 26.70
N TRP A 57 -10.50 -2.18 26.89
CA TRP A 57 -9.53 -2.66 27.87
C TRP A 57 -9.30 -1.68 29.03
N GLY A 58 -10.12 -0.63 29.15
CA GLY A 58 -10.07 0.31 30.26
C GLY A 58 -8.97 1.37 30.17
N GLN A 59 -8.23 1.44 29.05
CA GLN A 59 -7.16 2.43 28.83
C GLN A 59 -7.69 3.64 28.04
N PRO A 60 -7.29 4.88 28.38
CA PRO A 60 -7.60 6.06 27.58
C PRO A 60 -6.88 5.99 26.24
N SER A 61 -7.62 6.25 25.16
CA SER A 61 -7.11 6.36 23.79
C SER A 61 -7.59 7.68 23.19
N PHE A 62 -6.72 8.32 22.43
CA PHE A 62 -6.96 9.61 21.80
C PHE A 62 -6.98 9.39 20.28
N GLN A 63 -8.10 9.71 19.62
CA GLN A 63 -8.22 9.46 18.18
C GLN A 63 -7.27 10.34 17.36
N ASN A 64 -6.94 11.52 17.88
CA ASN A 64 -6.00 12.45 17.25
C ASN A 64 -4.53 12.04 17.42
N LEU A 65 -4.21 10.95 18.12
CA LEU A 65 -2.83 10.52 18.32
C LEU A 65 -2.55 9.23 17.54
N LEU A 66 -1.80 9.34 16.46
CA LEU A 66 -1.40 8.22 15.64
C LEU A 66 -0.05 7.65 16.11
N LYS A 67 -0.05 6.38 16.51
CA LYS A 67 1.12 5.67 17.02
C LYS A 67 1.03 4.18 16.71
N PHE A 68 2.09 3.44 17.00
CA PHE A 68 2.06 1.98 16.87
C PHE A 68 1.20 1.34 17.96
N ASP A 69 0.04 0.80 17.55
CA ASP A 69 -0.89 0.10 18.45
C ASP A 69 -1.09 -1.39 18.07
N ASN A 70 -0.63 -1.81 16.89
CA ASN A 70 -0.85 -3.15 16.35
C ASN A 70 0.19 -4.17 16.87
N TYR A 71 0.38 -4.26 18.20
CA TYR A 71 1.38 -5.14 18.81
C TYR A 71 1.18 -6.63 18.48
N GLN A 72 -0.06 -7.06 18.22
CA GLN A 72 -0.37 -8.42 17.76
C GLN A 72 0.35 -8.79 16.45
N ASN A 73 0.65 -7.80 15.59
CA ASN A 73 1.32 -8.04 14.31
C ASN A 73 2.81 -8.36 14.49
N LYS A 74 3.37 -8.20 15.71
CA LYS A 74 4.73 -8.64 16.07
C LYS A 74 4.84 -10.17 16.12
N ILE A 75 3.72 -10.86 16.36
CA ILE A 75 3.69 -12.31 16.48
C ILE A 75 3.55 -12.91 15.08
N LYS A 76 4.42 -13.87 14.76
CA LYS A 76 4.34 -14.61 13.49
C LYS A 76 2.97 -15.31 13.39
N HIS A 77 2.27 -15.08 12.29
CA HIS A 77 0.96 -15.63 12.03
C HIS A 77 1.03 -17.18 12.03
N PRO A 78 0.19 -17.86 12.83
CA PRO A 78 0.34 -19.30 13.10
C PRO A 78 0.12 -20.18 11.88
N PHE A 79 -0.86 -19.84 11.04
CA PHE A 79 -1.19 -20.57 9.82
C PHE A 79 -1.30 -19.61 8.65
N VAL A 80 -0.60 -19.90 7.55
CA VAL A 80 -0.69 -19.14 6.29
C VAL A 80 -0.95 -20.13 5.16
N VAL A 81 -1.78 -19.75 4.19
CA VAL A 81 -2.08 -20.59 3.03
C VAL A 81 -1.48 -19.95 1.79
N TYR A 82 -0.81 -20.73 0.96
CA TYR A 82 -0.36 -20.35 -0.38
C TYR A 82 -1.14 -21.16 -1.39
N ALA A 83 -1.67 -20.53 -2.44
CA ALA A 83 -2.56 -21.20 -3.36
C ALA A 83 -2.42 -20.69 -4.79
N ASP A 84 -2.78 -21.54 -5.74
CA ASP A 84 -2.81 -21.21 -7.16
C ASP A 84 -3.83 -22.09 -7.91
N PHE A 85 -4.25 -21.66 -9.10
CA PHE A 85 -5.21 -22.34 -9.98
C PHE A 85 -4.66 -22.51 -11.38
N GLU A 86 -5.00 -23.63 -12.03
CA GLU A 86 -4.89 -23.74 -13.49
C GLU A 86 -6.26 -23.71 -14.15
N SER A 87 -6.31 -23.07 -15.31
CA SER A 87 -7.53 -22.86 -16.08
C SER A 87 -7.39 -23.33 -17.51
N LEU A 88 -8.48 -23.85 -18.06
CA LEU A 88 -8.64 -24.12 -19.48
C LEU A 88 -8.78 -22.79 -20.21
N LEU A 89 -8.16 -22.68 -21.38
CA LEU A 89 -8.30 -21.52 -22.25
C LEU A 89 -9.34 -21.81 -23.35
N LYS A 90 -10.62 -21.60 -23.03
CA LYS A 90 -11.71 -21.84 -23.99
C LYS A 90 -11.83 -20.66 -24.97
N PRO A 91 -11.65 -20.85 -26.28
CA PRO A 91 -11.84 -19.77 -27.25
C PRO A 91 -13.30 -19.29 -27.24
N ILE A 92 -13.50 -17.97 -27.22
CA ILE A 92 -14.83 -17.37 -27.41
C ILE A 92 -14.94 -16.92 -28.87
N GLU A 93 -15.91 -17.47 -29.61
CA GLU A 93 -16.27 -16.96 -30.93
C GLU A 93 -17.14 -15.70 -30.78
N GLY A 94 -16.49 -14.54 -30.63
CA GLY A 94 -17.17 -13.24 -30.56
C GLY A 94 -17.53 -12.67 -31.95
N PRO A 95 -18.52 -11.75 -32.04
CA PRO A 95 -18.83 -11.06 -33.29
C PRO A 95 -17.62 -10.27 -33.80
N GLN A 96 -17.48 -10.22 -35.13
CA GLN A 96 -16.37 -9.53 -35.78
C GLN A 96 -16.24 -8.07 -35.30
N PRO A 97 -15.02 -7.60 -35.04
CA PRO A 97 -14.73 -6.25 -34.57
C PRO A 97 -15.31 -5.16 -35.50
N ASN A 98 -16.11 -4.23 -34.97
CA ASN A 98 -16.58 -3.08 -35.74
C ASN A 98 -15.52 -1.96 -35.73
N PRO A 99 -14.89 -1.62 -36.87
CA PRO A 99 -13.78 -0.67 -36.93
C PRO A 99 -14.14 0.79 -36.57
N LEU A 100 -15.43 1.10 -36.41
CA LEU A 100 -15.90 2.45 -36.09
C LEU A 100 -15.88 2.79 -34.59
N PHE A 101 -15.63 1.81 -33.71
CA PHE A 101 -15.56 2.02 -32.26
C PHE A 101 -14.40 1.22 -31.65
N PRO A 102 -13.65 1.77 -30.68
CA PRO A 102 -12.77 0.96 -29.85
C PRO A 102 -13.62 0.00 -29.00
N PHE A 103 -13.54 -1.30 -29.28
CA PHE A 103 -14.15 -2.35 -28.48
C PHE A 103 -13.02 -3.20 -27.87
N THR A 104 -13.24 -3.69 -26.64
CA THR A 104 -12.42 -4.75 -26.05
C THR A 104 -13.14 -6.07 -26.34
N THR A 105 -12.59 -6.91 -27.22
CA THR A 105 -13.13 -8.26 -27.48
C THR A 105 -12.51 -9.26 -26.52
N GLN A 106 -13.33 -9.91 -25.70
CA GLN A 106 -12.91 -11.07 -24.94
C GLN A 106 -12.72 -12.25 -25.91
N THR A 107 -11.49 -12.74 -26.03
CA THR A 107 -11.13 -13.80 -27.00
C THR A 107 -11.11 -15.20 -26.38
N VAL A 108 -10.98 -15.29 -25.05
CA VAL A 108 -10.85 -16.53 -24.30
C VAL A 108 -11.63 -16.45 -22.98
N GLU A 109 -12.29 -17.55 -22.61
CA GLU A 109 -12.89 -17.79 -21.29
C GLU A 109 -11.97 -18.70 -20.48
N HIS A 110 -11.66 -18.29 -19.24
CA HIS A 110 -10.88 -19.10 -18.31
C HIS A 110 -11.80 -19.92 -17.42
N GLU A 111 -11.71 -21.25 -17.54
CA GLU A 111 -12.42 -22.18 -16.66
C GLU A 111 -11.44 -22.97 -15.79
N PRO A 112 -11.44 -22.77 -14.46
CA PRO A 112 -10.58 -23.50 -13.55
C PRO A 112 -10.81 -25.01 -13.61
N TYR A 113 -9.75 -25.77 -13.88
CA TYR A 113 -9.78 -27.24 -13.89
C TYR A 113 -8.94 -27.86 -12.78
N SER A 114 -8.00 -27.13 -12.19
CA SER A 114 -7.24 -27.62 -11.04
C SER A 114 -6.86 -26.50 -10.09
N PHE A 115 -6.57 -26.88 -8.86
CA PHE A 115 -5.99 -25.99 -7.85
C PHE A 115 -4.98 -26.75 -7.00
N ALA A 116 -4.08 -26.00 -6.39
CA ALA A 116 -3.30 -26.46 -5.27
C ALA A 116 -3.27 -25.41 -4.17
N TYR A 117 -3.16 -25.87 -2.92
CA TYR A 117 -2.82 -25.00 -1.83
C TYR A 117 -1.94 -25.70 -0.79
N TYR A 118 -1.07 -24.92 -0.18
CA TYR A 118 -0.20 -25.34 0.90
C TYR A 118 -0.53 -24.54 2.16
N ILE A 119 -0.96 -25.24 3.20
CA ILE A 119 -1.14 -24.68 4.54
C ILE A 119 0.21 -24.82 5.26
N LYS A 120 0.85 -23.70 5.59
CA LYS A 120 2.08 -23.66 6.38
C LYS A 120 1.78 -23.32 7.84
N CYS A 121 2.23 -24.16 8.75
CA CYS A 121 2.22 -23.92 10.18
C CYS A 121 3.55 -23.30 10.62
N SER A 122 3.50 -22.25 11.45
CA SER A 122 4.72 -21.54 11.89
C SER A 122 5.38 -22.14 13.13
N PHE A 123 4.71 -23.04 13.85
CA PHE A 123 5.17 -23.54 15.16
C PHE A 123 5.37 -25.06 15.21
N ASP A 124 4.74 -25.82 14.32
CA ASP A 124 4.89 -27.27 14.25
C ASP A 124 4.54 -27.76 12.84
N ASP A 125 5.56 -28.21 12.12
CA ASP A 125 5.44 -28.55 10.70
C ASP A 125 4.58 -29.79 10.44
N ARG A 126 4.25 -30.57 11.48
CA ARG A 126 3.31 -31.69 11.36
C ARG A 126 1.88 -31.24 11.02
N PHE A 127 1.54 -29.98 11.28
CA PHE A 127 0.26 -29.39 10.86
C PHE A 127 0.32 -28.74 9.47
N SER A 128 1.51 -28.63 8.88
CA SER A 128 1.66 -28.16 7.50
C SER A 128 1.14 -29.22 6.53
N LYS A 129 0.37 -28.81 5.51
CA LYS A 129 -0.35 -29.73 4.65
C LYS A 129 -0.53 -29.20 3.24
N PHE A 130 -0.19 -30.03 2.26
CA PHE A 130 -0.42 -29.76 0.85
C PHE A 130 -1.71 -30.44 0.36
N ARG A 131 -2.47 -29.74 -0.47
CA ARG A 131 -3.70 -30.23 -1.10
C ARG A 131 -3.69 -29.86 -2.58
N THR A 132 -4.25 -30.75 -3.39
CA THR A 132 -4.46 -30.53 -4.81
C THR A 132 -5.75 -31.22 -5.25
N PHE A 133 -6.33 -30.70 -6.32
CA PHE A 133 -7.49 -31.29 -6.98
C PHE A 133 -7.41 -30.97 -8.47
N ARG A 134 -7.77 -31.95 -9.30
CA ARG A 134 -7.95 -31.80 -10.76
C ARG A 134 -9.30 -32.38 -11.15
N GLY A 135 -10.11 -31.58 -11.82
CA GLY A 135 -11.44 -31.97 -12.29
C GLY A 135 -12.39 -30.79 -12.49
N GLN A 136 -13.62 -31.10 -12.90
CA GLN A 136 -14.67 -30.10 -13.04
C GLN A 136 -15.04 -29.47 -11.70
N ASN A 137 -15.55 -28.23 -11.74
CA ASN A 137 -15.94 -27.46 -10.55
C ASN A 137 -14.80 -27.22 -9.54
N ALA A 138 -13.55 -27.10 -10.03
CA ALA A 138 -12.36 -26.89 -9.20
C ALA A 138 -12.56 -25.72 -8.21
N SER A 139 -13.14 -24.60 -8.65
CA SER A 139 -13.42 -23.44 -7.78
C SER A 139 -14.33 -23.74 -6.59
N ARG A 140 -15.36 -24.59 -6.75
CA ARG A 140 -16.26 -24.97 -5.64
C ARG A 140 -15.57 -25.94 -4.69
N GLN A 141 -14.84 -26.91 -5.25
CA GLN A 141 -14.08 -27.86 -4.46
C GLN A 141 -12.99 -27.16 -3.64
N PHE A 142 -12.33 -26.15 -4.21
CA PHE A 142 -11.33 -25.33 -3.51
C PHE A 142 -11.91 -24.70 -2.24
N VAL A 143 -13.04 -23.98 -2.37
CA VAL A 143 -13.68 -23.31 -1.22
C VAL A 143 -14.09 -24.34 -0.17
N SER A 144 -14.75 -25.42 -0.57
CA SER A 144 -15.23 -26.46 0.36
C SER A 144 -14.07 -27.18 1.08
N MET A 145 -13.02 -27.59 0.36
CA MET A 145 -11.86 -28.26 0.94
C MET A 145 -11.11 -27.35 1.90
N LEU A 146 -10.90 -26.09 1.51
CA LEU A 146 -10.19 -25.12 2.32
C LEU A 146 -10.96 -24.80 3.62
N GLU A 147 -12.28 -24.66 3.55
CA GLU A 147 -13.11 -24.51 4.75
C GLU A 147 -13.03 -25.69 5.70
N ASN A 148 -13.07 -26.91 5.17
CA ASN A 148 -12.99 -28.13 5.98
C ASN A 148 -11.62 -28.25 6.65
N ASP A 149 -10.54 -27.96 5.92
CA ASP A 149 -9.19 -27.95 6.51
C ASP A 149 -9.08 -26.84 7.58
N ILE A 150 -9.64 -25.62 7.37
CA ILE A 150 -9.62 -24.55 8.38
C ILE A 150 -10.45 -24.92 9.64
N LYS A 151 -11.62 -25.53 9.48
CA LYS A 151 -12.42 -26.06 10.62
C LYS A 151 -11.62 -27.11 11.40
N THR A 152 -10.92 -27.99 10.69
CA THR A 152 -10.05 -28.99 11.31
C THR A 152 -8.90 -28.34 12.08
N LEU A 153 -8.25 -27.31 11.52
CA LEU A 153 -7.20 -26.55 12.21
C LEU A 153 -7.72 -25.90 13.49
N TYR A 154 -8.92 -25.32 13.45
CA TYR A 154 -9.58 -24.74 14.62
C TYR A 154 -9.78 -25.80 15.71
N ASP A 155 -10.41 -26.93 15.37
CA ASP A 155 -10.70 -28.00 16.34
C ASP A 155 -9.42 -28.58 16.96
N GLN A 156 -8.36 -28.73 16.17
CA GLN A 156 -7.10 -29.32 16.64
C GLN A 156 -6.24 -28.37 17.47
N ASN A 157 -6.22 -27.07 17.14
CA ASN A 157 -5.22 -26.13 17.68
C ASN A 157 -5.80 -24.95 18.45
N PHE A 158 -7.04 -24.53 18.19
CA PHE A 158 -7.60 -23.28 18.73
C PHE A 158 -8.80 -23.47 19.66
N LYS A 159 -9.51 -24.59 19.54
CA LYS A 159 -10.69 -24.90 20.37
C LYS A 159 -10.33 -25.04 21.85
N ASN A 160 -9.19 -25.67 22.13
CA ASN A 160 -8.67 -25.85 23.48
C ASN A 160 -7.33 -25.12 23.61
N SER A 161 -7.37 -23.87 24.07
CA SER A 161 -6.16 -23.10 24.39
C SER A 161 -5.33 -23.84 25.44
N LYS A 162 -4.01 -23.95 25.20
CA LYS A 162 -3.10 -24.52 26.21
C LYS A 162 -3.06 -23.62 27.45
N PRO A 163 -3.22 -24.19 28.66
CA PRO A 163 -3.12 -23.41 29.89
C PRO A 163 -1.68 -22.93 30.11
N LEU A 164 -1.53 -21.91 30.96
CA LEU A 164 -0.23 -21.44 31.41
C LEU A 164 0.53 -22.61 32.07
N PRO A 165 1.73 -22.97 31.60
CA PRO A 165 2.50 -24.04 32.22
C PRO A 165 2.99 -23.61 33.61
N ILE A 166 3.40 -24.60 34.42
CA ILE A 166 4.07 -24.33 35.69
C ILE A 166 5.43 -23.70 35.38
N LEU A 167 5.62 -22.46 35.85
CA LEU A 167 6.86 -21.71 35.66
C LEU A 167 8.04 -22.43 36.33
N THR A 168 9.15 -22.56 35.59
CA THR A 168 10.42 -22.96 36.18
C THR A 168 10.96 -21.87 37.12
N ALA A 169 11.87 -22.23 38.03
CA ALA A 169 12.49 -21.25 38.93
C ALA A 169 13.19 -20.12 38.15
N GLU A 170 13.86 -20.45 37.04
CA GLU A 170 14.53 -19.48 36.17
C GLU A 170 13.55 -18.53 35.46
N GLU A 171 12.47 -19.05 34.88
CA GLU A 171 11.44 -18.22 34.23
C GLU A 171 10.78 -17.31 35.23
N LYS A 172 10.48 -17.81 36.43
CA LYS A 172 9.92 -17.01 37.51
C LYS A 172 10.86 -15.86 37.88
N THR A 173 12.14 -16.13 38.08
CA THR A 173 13.14 -15.08 38.33
C THR A 173 13.22 -14.06 37.18
N LYS A 174 13.15 -14.49 35.91
CA LYS A 174 13.14 -13.58 34.75
C LYS A 174 11.91 -12.68 34.74
N ILE A 175 10.73 -13.21 35.05
CA ILE A 175 9.46 -12.46 35.10
C ILE A 175 9.44 -11.49 36.28
N ASP A 176 9.91 -11.93 37.45
CA ASP A 176 9.97 -11.13 38.67
C ASP A 176 10.97 -9.96 38.55
N ASN A 177 12.06 -10.16 37.80
CA ASN A 177 13.06 -9.13 37.52
C ASN A 177 12.76 -8.30 36.26
N ALA A 178 11.70 -8.62 35.50
CA ALA A 178 11.36 -7.88 34.30
C ALA A 178 10.93 -6.44 34.66
N ILE A 179 11.56 -5.46 34.01
CA ILE A 179 11.28 -4.03 34.20
C ILE A 179 10.33 -3.51 33.11
N LEU A 180 10.41 -4.06 31.90
CA LEU A 180 9.63 -3.65 30.74
C LEU A 180 8.62 -4.72 30.35
N CYS A 181 7.47 -4.28 29.86
CA CYS A 181 6.48 -5.15 29.25
C CYS A 181 7.02 -5.68 27.92
N TRP A 182 7.04 -7.00 27.73
CA TRP A 182 7.59 -7.59 26.49
C TRP A 182 6.77 -7.23 25.22
N ILE A 183 5.50 -6.84 25.41
CA ILE A 183 4.57 -6.48 24.33
C ILE A 183 4.81 -5.06 23.83
N CYS A 184 4.63 -4.08 24.71
CA CYS A 184 4.66 -2.67 24.37
C CYS A 184 5.98 -1.97 24.73
N GLU A 185 6.91 -2.69 25.36
CA GLU A 185 8.26 -2.22 25.72
C GLU A 185 8.28 -1.03 26.69
N LYS A 186 7.14 -0.71 27.31
CA LYS A 186 7.01 0.32 28.34
C LYS A 186 7.23 -0.28 29.75
N PRO A 187 7.64 0.54 30.73
CA PRO A 187 7.81 0.09 32.12
C PRO A 187 6.59 -0.64 32.67
N LEU A 188 6.80 -1.78 33.33
CA LEU A 188 5.76 -2.52 34.03
C LEU A 188 5.30 -1.74 35.27
N GLN A 189 4.00 -1.85 35.55
CA GLN A 189 3.39 -1.30 36.76
C GLN A 189 3.45 -2.33 37.90
N ASP A 190 2.94 -1.97 39.08
CA ASP A 190 2.89 -2.87 40.25
C ASP A 190 2.18 -4.20 39.95
N VAL A 191 1.17 -4.17 39.07
CA VAL A 191 0.47 -5.36 38.59
C VAL A 191 1.06 -5.81 37.24
N ARG A 192 1.70 -6.98 37.24
CA ARG A 192 2.20 -7.66 36.05
C ARG A 192 1.53 -9.02 35.88
N VAL A 193 1.35 -9.43 34.63
CA VAL A 193 0.85 -10.76 34.27
C VAL A 193 1.88 -11.48 33.41
N VAL A 194 1.77 -12.81 33.36
CA VAL A 194 2.59 -13.65 32.50
C VAL A 194 1.81 -13.91 31.22
N ASP A 195 2.39 -13.55 30.10
CA ASP A 195 1.87 -13.88 28.77
C ASP A 195 2.50 -15.19 28.29
N HIS A 196 1.66 -16.04 27.70
CA HIS A 196 2.08 -17.28 27.08
C HIS A 196 1.34 -17.51 25.77
N ASP A 197 1.97 -18.30 24.91
CA ASP A 197 1.37 -18.73 23.66
C ASP A 197 0.31 -19.81 23.91
N HIS A 198 -0.94 -19.52 23.55
CA HIS A 198 -2.04 -20.47 23.72
C HIS A 198 -1.98 -21.68 22.77
N LEU A 199 -1.15 -21.64 21.72
CA LEU A 199 -0.95 -22.74 20.76
C LEU A 199 0.22 -23.65 21.17
N THR A 200 1.33 -23.08 21.59
CA THR A 200 2.53 -23.85 21.96
C THR A 200 2.60 -24.15 23.46
N GLY A 201 2.06 -23.26 24.30
CA GLY A 201 2.20 -23.27 25.75
C GLY A 201 3.45 -22.54 26.23
N MET A 202 4.28 -21.99 25.33
CA MET A 202 5.55 -21.35 25.69
C MET A 202 5.33 -19.97 26.32
N ILE A 203 6.08 -19.68 27.37
CA ILE A 203 6.09 -18.36 28.02
C ILE A 203 6.76 -17.35 27.10
N ARG A 204 6.11 -16.20 26.91
CA ARG A 204 6.64 -15.10 26.09
C ARG A 204 7.26 -14.00 26.95
N GLY A 205 6.66 -13.69 28.10
CA GLY A 205 7.27 -12.79 29.07
C GLY A 205 6.28 -12.08 30.00
N ALA A 206 6.79 -11.12 30.77
CA ALA A 206 5.99 -10.28 31.65
C ALA A 206 5.31 -9.15 30.86
N ALA A 207 4.00 -8.99 31.06
CA ALA A 207 3.17 -8.02 30.34
C ALA A 207 2.28 -7.20 31.26
N HIS A 208 1.82 -6.04 30.78
CA HIS A 208 0.69 -5.34 31.41
C HIS A 208 -0.59 -6.16 31.21
N PRO A 209 -1.52 -6.18 32.19
CA PRO A 209 -2.81 -6.86 32.05
C PRO A 209 -3.57 -6.48 30.76
N ALA A 210 -3.59 -5.18 30.43
CA ALA A 210 -4.26 -4.68 29.22
C ALA A 210 -3.56 -5.13 27.93
N CYS A 211 -2.22 -5.12 27.89
CA CYS A 211 -1.45 -5.59 26.73
C CYS A 211 -1.66 -7.09 26.49
N ASN A 212 -1.66 -7.89 27.56
CA ASN A 212 -1.93 -9.33 27.50
C ASN A 212 -3.32 -9.63 26.92
N LEU A 213 -4.35 -8.85 27.27
CA LEU A 213 -5.70 -9.01 26.71
C LEU A 213 -5.81 -8.56 25.24
N GLN A 214 -4.96 -7.62 24.82
CA GLN A 214 -4.88 -7.14 23.43
C GLN A 214 -4.24 -8.17 22.50
N ILE A 215 -3.26 -8.94 22.97
CA ILE A 215 -2.65 -10.00 22.19
C ILE A 215 -3.56 -11.22 22.18
N GLN A 216 -4.24 -11.42 21.06
CA GLN A 216 -5.10 -12.57 20.82
C GLN A 216 -4.61 -13.33 19.61
N ASN A 217 -4.82 -14.65 19.63
CA ASN A 217 -4.59 -15.46 18.44
C ASN A 217 -5.49 -14.96 17.30
N PRO A 218 -4.94 -14.78 16.09
CA PRO A 218 -5.70 -14.26 14.97
C PRO A 218 -6.82 -15.24 14.60
N ASN A 219 -8.03 -14.73 14.44
CA ASN A 219 -9.17 -15.47 13.87
C ASN A 219 -9.26 -15.29 12.34
N VAL A 220 -8.13 -14.97 11.71
CA VAL A 220 -7.98 -14.74 10.28
C VAL A 220 -7.00 -15.77 9.77
N ILE A 221 -7.26 -16.37 8.62
CA ILE A 221 -6.28 -17.17 7.87
C ILE A 221 -5.97 -16.41 6.57
N PRO A 222 -4.76 -15.85 6.42
CA PRO A 222 -4.32 -15.23 5.19
C PRO A 222 -4.02 -16.30 4.13
N ILE A 223 -4.57 -16.09 2.93
CA ILE A 223 -4.45 -16.97 1.78
C ILE A 223 -3.81 -16.16 0.65
N PHE A 224 -2.56 -16.46 0.33
CA PHE A 224 -1.77 -15.77 -0.66
C PHE A 224 -1.89 -16.42 -2.03
N PHE A 225 -2.23 -15.59 -3.00
CA PHE A 225 -2.10 -15.85 -4.43
C PHE A 225 -1.07 -14.87 -5.00
N HIS A 226 -0.43 -15.23 -6.10
CA HIS A 226 0.49 -14.32 -6.79
C HIS A 226 -0.20 -13.67 -7.97
N ASN A 227 -0.44 -12.34 -7.87
CA ASN A 227 -1.19 -11.54 -8.84
C ASN A 227 -2.73 -11.72 -8.79
N LEU A 228 -3.27 -11.92 -7.59
CA LEU A 228 -4.71 -12.08 -7.32
C LEU A 228 -5.56 -10.92 -7.86
N THR A 229 -5.12 -9.67 -7.72
CA THR A 229 -5.89 -8.50 -8.16
C THR A 229 -5.99 -8.44 -9.70
N GLY A 230 -5.02 -9.01 -10.41
CA GLY A 230 -4.96 -8.95 -11.87
C GLY A 230 -5.83 -10.01 -12.57
N TYR A 231 -5.84 -11.24 -12.04
CA TYR A 231 -6.32 -12.41 -12.79
C TYR A 231 -7.14 -13.39 -11.94
N ASP A 232 -6.58 -13.91 -10.84
CA ASP A 232 -7.11 -15.13 -10.18
C ASP A 232 -8.43 -14.94 -9.46
N SER A 233 -8.73 -13.73 -9.00
CA SER A 233 -9.94 -13.51 -8.20
C SER A 233 -11.23 -13.81 -8.97
N HIS A 234 -11.27 -13.58 -10.29
CA HIS A 234 -12.45 -13.87 -11.10
C HIS A 234 -12.78 -15.37 -11.17
N LEU A 235 -11.79 -16.24 -10.96
CA LEU A 235 -11.89 -17.70 -11.12
C LEU A 235 -12.73 -18.36 -10.02
N PHE A 236 -12.69 -17.82 -8.80
CA PHE A 236 -13.35 -18.45 -7.64
C PHE A 236 -14.27 -17.51 -6.87
N VAL A 237 -14.29 -16.19 -7.11
CA VAL A 237 -15.21 -15.26 -6.44
C VAL A 237 -16.68 -15.64 -6.67
N LYS A 238 -17.03 -16.15 -7.85
CA LYS A 238 -18.36 -16.73 -8.11
C LYS A 238 -18.67 -17.84 -7.11
N SER A 239 -17.74 -18.77 -6.91
CA SER A 239 -17.91 -19.91 -5.99
C SER A 239 -17.94 -19.49 -4.52
N LEU A 240 -17.17 -18.46 -4.13
CA LEU A 240 -17.23 -17.90 -2.79
C LEU A 240 -18.62 -17.33 -2.48
N ALA A 241 -19.28 -16.72 -3.45
CA ALA A 241 -20.55 -16.02 -3.27
C ALA A 241 -21.80 -16.92 -3.35
N LEU A 242 -21.68 -18.16 -3.82
CA LEU A 242 -22.80 -19.10 -3.94
C LEU A 242 -23.37 -19.53 -2.58
N GLU A 243 -22.60 -19.39 -1.50
CA GLU A 243 -23.04 -19.72 -0.15
C GLU A 243 -23.51 -18.46 0.57
N GLN A 244 -24.58 -18.54 1.38
CA GLN A 244 -25.27 -17.42 2.06
C GLN A 244 -24.41 -16.69 3.14
N GLU A 245 -23.09 -16.78 3.03
CA GLU A 245 -22.10 -16.28 3.97
C GLU A 245 -21.68 -14.83 3.65
N ASN A 246 -20.99 -14.19 4.60
CA ASN A 246 -20.60 -12.78 4.44
C ASN A 246 -19.26 -12.69 3.72
N ILE A 247 -19.18 -11.87 2.66
CA ILE A 247 -17.95 -11.56 1.95
C ILE A 247 -17.69 -10.05 2.07
N ASP A 248 -16.61 -9.69 2.74
CA ASP A 248 -16.13 -8.31 2.74
C ASP A 248 -15.15 -8.12 1.58
N VAL A 249 -15.18 -6.94 0.96
CA VAL A 249 -14.35 -6.62 -0.20
C VAL A 249 -13.68 -5.28 -0.03
N ILE A 250 -12.40 -5.23 -0.40
CA ILE A 250 -11.65 -3.98 -0.53
C ILE A 250 -11.41 -3.75 -2.03
N GLY A 251 -12.17 -2.84 -2.63
CA GLY A 251 -12.10 -2.55 -4.06
C GLY A 251 -11.19 -1.38 -4.42
N CYS A 252 -10.45 -1.48 -5.52
CA CYS A 252 -9.92 -0.31 -6.22
C CYS A 252 -11.01 0.32 -7.08
N ASN A 253 -11.76 -0.53 -7.79
CA ASN A 253 -12.92 -0.18 -8.59
C ASN A 253 -13.84 -1.41 -8.68
N LYS A 254 -14.90 -1.33 -9.49
CA LYS A 254 -15.87 -2.42 -9.69
C LYS A 254 -15.29 -3.71 -10.28
N GLU A 255 -14.10 -3.69 -10.89
CA GLU A 255 -13.49 -4.84 -11.57
C GLU A 255 -12.25 -5.35 -10.84
N LYS A 256 -11.48 -4.47 -10.19
CA LYS A 256 -10.22 -4.78 -9.52
C LYS A 256 -10.36 -4.66 -8.01
N TYR A 257 -10.08 -5.77 -7.33
CA TYR A 257 -10.18 -5.89 -5.88
C TYR A 257 -8.81 -6.11 -5.24
N ILE A 258 -8.53 -5.35 -4.17
CA ILE A 258 -7.31 -5.49 -3.36
C ILE A 258 -7.37 -6.78 -2.54
N SER A 259 -8.52 -7.11 -1.97
CA SER A 259 -8.71 -8.31 -1.13
C SER A 259 -10.18 -8.68 -0.99
N PHE A 260 -10.43 -9.98 -0.76
CA PHE A 260 -11.71 -10.54 -0.36
C PHE A 260 -11.56 -11.23 0.99
N THR A 261 -12.58 -11.12 1.84
CA THR A 261 -12.62 -11.83 3.11
C THR A 261 -13.93 -12.59 3.26
N LYS A 262 -13.88 -13.92 3.22
CA LYS A 262 -15.04 -14.78 3.51
C LYS A 262 -15.09 -15.08 5.01
N HIS A 263 -16.28 -14.95 5.61
CA HIS A 263 -16.51 -15.27 7.02
C HIS A 263 -17.15 -16.64 7.16
N ILE A 264 -16.47 -17.55 7.86
CA ILE A 264 -16.89 -18.94 8.03
C ILE A 264 -17.21 -19.24 9.49
N CYS A 265 -18.25 -20.03 9.74
CA CYS A 265 -18.58 -20.51 11.08
C CYS A 265 -17.74 -21.76 11.39
N VAL A 266 -16.86 -21.69 12.39
CA VAL A 266 -15.99 -22.81 12.77
C VAL A 266 -16.51 -23.57 14.00
N ASP A 267 -17.27 -22.93 14.87
CA ASP A 267 -17.89 -23.58 16.03
C ASP A 267 -19.17 -22.87 16.48
N ARG A 268 -19.99 -23.56 17.28
CA ARG A 268 -21.18 -23.01 17.91
C ARG A 268 -21.14 -23.33 19.40
N ILE A 269 -20.97 -22.31 20.21
CA ILE A 269 -20.92 -22.43 21.67
C ILE A 269 -22.15 -21.81 22.31
N VAL A 270 -22.51 -22.27 23.50
CA VAL A 270 -23.57 -21.65 24.31
C VAL A 270 -22.91 -20.86 25.42
N GLU A 271 -23.02 -19.54 25.37
CA GLU A 271 -22.47 -18.62 26.37
C GLU A 271 -23.63 -17.96 27.10
N ASN A 272 -23.74 -18.14 28.42
CA ASN A 272 -24.84 -17.63 29.24
C ASN A 272 -26.25 -18.00 28.74
N GLY A 273 -26.41 -19.22 28.21
CA GLY A 273 -27.68 -19.71 27.65
C GLY A 273 -28.02 -19.19 26.25
N VAL A 274 -27.16 -18.36 25.65
CA VAL A 274 -27.35 -17.83 24.29
C VAL A 274 -26.42 -18.55 23.31
N PRO A 275 -26.95 -19.09 22.19
CA PRO A 275 -26.11 -19.68 21.15
C PRO A 275 -25.29 -18.60 20.45
N LYS A 276 -23.97 -18.81 20.37
CA LYS A 276 -23.00 -17.91 19.77
C LYS A 276 -22.15 -18.65 18.75
N ASN A 277 -22.12 -18.14 17.53
CA ASN A 277 -21.29 -18.68 16.46
C ASN A 277 -19.87 -18.10 16.56
N ILE A 278 -18.87 -18.97 16.53
CA ILE A 278 -17.47 -18.60 16.41
C ILE A 278 -17.15 -18.44 14.93
N MET A 279 -16.88 -17.20 14.51
CA MET A 279 -16.63 -16.85 13.12
C MET A 279 -15.14 -16.61 12.89
N TRP A 280 -14.60 -17.26 11.85
CA TRP A 280 -13.25 -17.06 11.34
C TRP A 280 -13.27 -16.43 9.96
N ARG A 281 -12.15 -15.84 9.56
CA ARG A 281 -12.05 -15.04 8.33
C ARG A 281 -10.99 -15.63 7.40
N MET A 282 -11.40 -16.06 6.22
CA MET A 282 -10.52 -16.43 5.11
C MET A 282 -10.20 -15.17 4.33
N ARG A 283 -8.97 -14.67 4.45
CA ARG A 283 -8.55 -13.42 3.82
C ARG A 283 -7.67 -13.71 2.62
N PHE A 284 -8.16 -13.42 1.42
CA PHE A 284 -7.40 -13.59 0.18
C PHE A 284 -6.54 -12.36 -0.08
N ILE A 285 -5.24 -12.57 -0.24
CA ILE A 285 -4.22 -11.53 -0.31
C ILE A 285 -3.37 -11.75 -1.57
N ASP A 286 -3.05 -10.63 -2.23
CA ASP A 286 -2.15 -10.62 -3.37
C ASP A 286 -0.70 -10.44 -2.93
N SER A 287 0.11 -11.49 -3.05
CA SER A 287 1.55 -11.44 -2.74
C SER A 287 2.32 -10.45 -3.63
N PHE A 288 1.82 -10.15 -4.84
CA PHE A 288 2.43 -9.17 -5.76
C PHE A 288 2.35 -7.73 -5.21
N ARG A 289 1.42 -7.44 -4.29
CA ARG A 289 1.32 -6.16 -3.56
C ARG A 289 2.41 -5.97 -2.51
N PHE A 290 3.19 -7.02 -2.24
CA PHE A 290 4.38 -6.99 -1.38
C PHE A 290 5.65 -7.12 -2.20
N LEU A 291 5.66 -8.04 -3.17
CA LEU A 291 6.79 -8.37 -4.03
C LEU A 291 6.39 -8.17 -5.50
N PRO A 292 6.55 -6.95 -6.05
CA PRO A 292 6.07 -6.60 -7.39
C PRO A 292 7.02 -7.11 -8.48
N SER A 293 7.23 -8.42 -8.54
CA SER A 293 8.07 -9.10 -9.52
C SER A 293 7.46 -10.45 -9.86
N ALA A 294 7.70 -10.94 -11.08
CA ALA A 294 7.19 -12.24 -11.50
C ALA A 294 7.74 -13.37 -10.60
N LEU A 295 6.93 -14.40 -10.36
CA LEU A 295 7.30 -15.55 -9.55
C LEU A 295 8.63 -16.18 -9.98
N ASN A 296 8.90 -16.27 -11.30
CA ASN A 296 10.16 -16.79 -11.83
C ASN A 296 11.38 -15.97 -11.35
N THR A 297 11.29 -14.64 -11.43
CA THR A 297 12.36 -13.74 -10.97
C THR A 297 12.60 -13.91 -9.47
N LEU A 298 11.53 -14.03 -8.69
CA LEU A 298 11.62 -14.22 -7.24
C LEU A 298 12.20 -15.59 -6.86
N ALA A 299 11.81 -16.65 -7.58
CA ALA A 299 12.33 -18.00 -7.39
C ALA A 299 13.84 -18.06 -7.65
N ASN A 300 14.31 -17.46 -8.74
CA ASN A 300 15.73 -17.43 -9.12
C ASN A 300 16.61 -16.67 -8.11
N ASN A 301 16.01 -15.79 -7.30
CA ASN A 301 16.71 -15.05 -6.26
C ASN A 301 16.87 -15.83 -4.95
N LEU A 302 16.20 -16.97 -4.79
CA LEU A 302 16.37 -17.83 -3.63
C LEU A 302 17.64 -18.69 -3.77
N SER A 303 18.36 -18.87 -2.66
CA SER A 303 19.38 -19.92 -2.56
C SER A 303 18.75 -21.28 -2.28
N ASP A 304 19.50 -22.35 -2.46
CA ASP A 304 19.02 -23.70 -2.16
C ASP A 304 18.60 -23.85 -0.70
N SER A 305 19.30 -23.22 0.25
CA SER A 305 18.95 -23.29 1.67
C SER A 305 17.63 -22.59 2.00
N GLN A 306 17.19 -21.66 1.14
CA GLN A 306 15.94 -20.93 1.29
C GLN A 306 14.73 -21.66 0.71
N CYS A 307 14.95 -22.69 -0.11
CA CYS A 307 13.89 -23.51 -0.72
C CYS A 307 13.50 -24.66 0.22
N VAL A 308 12.95 -24.35 1.40
CA VAL A 308 12.68 -25.31 2.47
C VAL A 308 11.47 -26.18 2.12
N GLU A 309 10.37 -25.58 1.69
CA GLU A 309 9.11 -26.27 1.42
C GLU A 309 9.23 -27.19 0.22
N ILE A 310 9.94 -26.76 -0.83
CA ILE A 310 10.24 -27.63 -1.99
C ILE A 310 11.09 -28.82 -1.56
N LYS A 311 12.14 -28.62 -0.74
CA LYS A 311 12.98 -29.72 -0.24
C LYS A 311 12.19 -30.71 0.61
N ASN A 312 11.28 -30.21 1.46
CA ASN A 312 10.43 -31.06 2.28
C ASN A 312 9.51 -31.95 1.42
N MET A 313 9.03 -31.43 0.29
CA MET A 313 8.05 -32.12 -0.56
C MET A 313 8.67 -32.97 -1.68
N PHE A 314 9.87 -32.63 -2.16
CA PHE A 314 10.53 -33.27 -3.30
C PHE A 314 11.92 -33.86 -2.99
N GLY A 315 12.45 -33.66 -1.78
CA GLY A 315 13.79 -34.10 -1.38
C GLY A 315 14.90 -33.18 -1.91
N THR A 316 16.15 -33.68 -1.87
CA THR A 316 17.37 -32.90 -2.18
C THR A 316 18.19 -33.48 -3.35
N GLY A 317 17.54 -34.12 -4.34
CA GLY A 317 18.20 -34.71 -5.52
C GLY A 317 17.98 -33.91 -6.82
N GLY A 318 18.26 -34.50 -7.98
CA GLY A 318 18.09 -33.81 -9.28
C GLY A 318 16.67 -33.28 -9.54
N GLY A 319 15.64 -33.92 -8.96
CA GLY A 319 14.26 -33.40 -9.02
C GLY A 319 14.09 -32.04 -8.32
N PHE A 320 14.87 -31.75 -7.27
CA PHE A 320 14.86 -30.45 -6.60
C PHE A 320 15.42 -29.35 -7.50
N GLU A 321 16.54 -29.60 -8.20
CA GLU A 321 17.17 -28.64 -9.10
C GLU A 321 16.25 -28.20 -10.24
N LEU A 322 15.39 -29.13 -10.71
CA LEU A 322 14.40 -28.86 -11.74
C LEU A 322 13.19 -28.06 -11.25
N ILE A 323 12.68 -28.38 -10.05
CA ILE A 323 11.43 -27.83 -9.49
C ILE A 323 11.64 -26.51 -8.74
N ARG A 324 12.86 -26.21 -8.30
CA ARG A 324 13.16 -24.91 -7.66
C ARG A 324 13.13 -23.70 -8.60
N GLN A 325 12.85 -23.91 -9.88
CA GLN A 325 12.66 -22.87 -10.90
C GLN A 325 11.25 -22.96 -11.45
N LYS A 326 10.65 -21.82 -11.82
CA LYS A 326 9.29 -21.80 -12.37
C LYS A 326 9.24 -22.71 -13.61
N GLY A 327 8.26 -23.61 -13.67
CA GLY A 327 8.09 -24.52 -14.81
C GLY A 327 7.62 -23.80 -16.07
N VAL A 328 7.36 -24.57 -17.13
CA VAL A 328 6.66 -24.10 -18.34
C VAL A 328 5.43 -24.95 -18.57
N PHE A 329 4.36 -24.37 -19.08
CA PHE A 329 3.11 -25.08 -19.32
C PHE A 329 2.49 -24.65 -20.66
N PRO A 330 1.97 -25.58 -21.49
CA PRO A 330 1.42 -25.26 -22.81
C PRO A 330 -0.02 -24.74 -22.70
N TYR A 331 -0.19 -23.55 -22.12
CA TYR A 331 -1.51 -22.95 -21.85
C TYR A 331 -2.42 -22.90 -23.08
N SER A 332 -1.88 -22.52 -24.24
CA SER A 332 -2.63 -22.37 -25.48
C SER A 332 -3.12 -23.69 -26.10
N PHE A 333 -2.56 -24.82 -25.67
CA PHE A 333 -2.90 -26.17 -26.11
C PHE A 333 -3.99 -26.81 -25.23
N VAL A 334 -4.07 -26.42 -23.96
CA VAL A 334 -5.01 -26.99 -22.98
C VAL A 334 -6.32 -26.18 -22.98
N ASP A 335 -7.12 -26.39 -24.03
CA ASP A 335 -8.44 -25.77 -24.23
C ASP A 335 -9.62 -26.64 -23.73
N ALA A 336 -9.37 -27.93 -23.50
CA ALA A 336 -10.35 -28.91 -23.03
C ALA A 336 -9.73 -29.93 -22.07
N LEU A 337 -10.57 -30.55 -21.22
CA LEU A 337 -10.12 -31.47 -20.16
C LEU A 337 -9.47 -32.75 -20.70
N ASP A 338 -9.92 -33.26 -21.84
CA ASP A 338 -9.39 -34.46 -22.50
C ASP A 338 -7.94 -34.27 -22.98
N LYS A 339 -7.50 -33.02 -23.19
CA LYS A 339 -6.08 -32.71 -23.47
C LYS A 339 -5.16 -33.09 -22.32
N LEU A 340 -5.68 -33.15 -21.09
CA LEU A 340 -4.89 -33.56 -19.92
C LEU A 340 -4.61 -35.07 -19.92
N ASP A 341 -5.38 -35.87 -20.67
CA ASP A 341 -5.18 -37.32 -20.77
C ASP A 341 -4.12 -37.70 -21.84
N VAL A 342 -3.54 -36.72 -22.53
CA VAL A 342 -2.47 -36.94 -23.52
C VAL A 342 -1.27 -37.59 -22.85
N THR A 343 -0.80 -38.72 -23.40
CA THR A 343 0.22 -39.59 -22.80
C THR A 343 1.66 -39.26 -23.16
N LYS A 344 1.87 -38.12 -23.84
CA LYS A 344 3.18 -37.61 -24.24
C LYS A 344 3.23 -36.11 -23.97
N LEU A 345 4.41 -35.60 -23.67
CA LEU A 345 4.60 -34.15 -23.61
C LEU A 345 4.31 -33.55 -25.01
N PRO A 346 3.51 -32.47 -25.11
CA PRO A 346 3.25 -31.79 -26.38
C PRO A 346 4.52 -31.35 -27.10
N GLN A 347 4.42 -31.14 -28.41
CA GLN A 347 5.57 -30.71 -29.20
C GLN A 347 5.95 -29.26 -28.85
N LYS A 348 7.18 -28.86 -29.18
CA LYS A 348 7.68 -27.50 -28.87
C LYS A 348 6.74 -26.40 -29.38
N ASP A 349 6.18 -26.58 -30.58
CA ASP A 349 5.26 -25.62 -31.20
C ASP A 349 3.94 -25.46 -30.42
N ASP A 350 3.51 -26.49 -29.68
CA ASP A 350 2.30 -26.45 -28.85
C ASP A 350 2.46 -25.55 -27.60
N PHE A 351 3.70 -25.19 -27.24
CA PHE A 351 4.01 -24.25 -26.15
C PHE A 351 3.95 -22.79 -26.60
N PHE A 352 3.55 -22.50 -27.83
CA PHE A 352 3.43 -21.12 -28.32
C PHE A 352 2.48 -20.27 -27.45
N ASP A 353 3.01 -19.17 -26.92
CA ASP A 353 2.25 -18.21 -26.15
C ASP A 353 1.48 -17.29 -27.10
N LYS A 354 0.18 -17.54 -27.28
CA LYS A 354 -0.71 -16.72 -28.13
C LYS A 354 -0.90 -15.30 -27.59
N LEU A 355 -0.74 -15.07 -26.28
CA LEU A 355 -0.92 -13.78 -25.64
C LEU A 355 0.27 -12.85 -25.94
N HIS A 356 1.48 -13.35 -25.75
CA HIS A 356 2.72 -12.60 -26.00
C HIS A 356 3.30 -12.81 -27.40
N LYS A 357 2.69 -13.71 -28.20
CA LYS A 357 3.15 -14.13 -29.53
C LYS A 357 4.62 -14.57 -29.51
N LYS A 358 4.95 -15.43 -28.55
CA LYS A 358 6.33 -15.85 -28.26
C LYS A 358 6.46 -17.37 -28.28
N GLU A 359 7.51 -17.86 -28.92
CA GLU A 359 7.92 -19.26 -28.87
C GLU A 359 8.68 -19.56 -27.57
N ILE A 360 8.57 -20.80 -27.10
CA ILE A 360 9.39 -21.30 -25.98
C ILE A 360 10.84 -21.47 -26.43
N SER A 361 11.80 -21.22 -25.53
CA SER A 361 13.21 -21.50 -25.81
C SER A 361 13.52 -23.00 -25.84
N ASP A 362 14.61 -23.39 -26.51
CA ASP A 362 15.05 -24.79 -26.52
C ASP A 362 15.39 -25.30 -25.11
N ASP A 363 16.05 -24.47 -24.30
CA ASP A 363 16.44 -24.81 -22.93
C ASP A 363 15.22 -25.03 -22.02
N GLU A 364 14.19 -24.19 -22.13
CA GLU A 364 12.95 -24.35 -21.37
C GLU A 364 12.19 -25.62 -21.77
N TYR A 365 12.15 -25.95 -23.06
CA TYR A 365 11.51 -27.16 -23.55
C TYR A 365 12.27 -28.44 -23.16
N ASN A 366 13.60 -28.43 -23.26
CA ASN A 366 14.44 -29.53 -22.79
C ASN A 366 14.23 -29.79 -21.29
N ARG A 367 14.18 -28.73 -20.48
CA ARG A 367 13.86 -28.85 -19.05
C ARG A 367 12.46 -29.43 -18.81
N ALA A 368 11.46 -29.04 -19.62
CA ALA A 368 10.13 -29.63 -19.53
C ALA A 368 10.14 -31.14 -19.80
N GLN A 369 10.93 -31.60 -20.77
CA GLN A 369 11.15 -33.03 -21.03
C GLN A 369 11.86 -33.73 -19.86
N GLU A 370 12.87 -33.09 -19.27
CA GLU A 370 13.55 -33.63 -18.08
C GLU A 370 12.60 -33.78 -16.90
N VAL A 371 11.77 -32.77 -16.61
CA VAL A 371 10.72 -32.85 -15.58
C VAL A 371 9.75 -34.00 -15.88
N TRP A 372 9.26 -34.11 -17.11
CA TRP A 372 8.37 -35.21 -17.52
C TRP A 372 8.99 -36.58 -17.23
N ASN A 373 10.28 -36.76 -17.55
CA ASN A 373 10.99 -38.02 -17.38
C ASN A 373 11.33 -38.30 -15.91
N VAL A 374 11.88 -37.33 -15.18
CA VAL A 374 12.32 -37.50 -13.78
C VAL A 374 11.14 -37.82 -12.86
N PHE A 375 9.99 -37.19 -13.08
CA PHE A 375 8.78 -37.46 -12.31
C PHE A 375 7.92 -38.59 -12.87
N ASN A 376 8.37 -39.27 -13.94
CA ASN A 376 7.67 -40.37 -14.61
C ASN A 376 6.21 -40.01 -14.97
N CYS A 377 6.00 -38.81 -15.49
CA CYS A 377 4.67 -38.36 -15.91
C CYS A 377 4.13 -39.27 -17.01
N LYS A 378 2.93 -39.82 -16.80
CA LYS A 378 2.23 -40.66 -17.78
C LYS A 378 1.25 -39.87 -18.61
N THR A 379 0.78 -38.73 -18.11
CA THR A 379 -0.22 -37.87 -18.75
C THR A 379 0.14 -36.39 -18.57
N LEU A 380 -0.36 -35.53 -19.48
CA LEU A 380 -0.22 -34.08 -19.36
C LEU A 380 -0.87 -33.54 -18.07
N GLY A 381 -1.91 -34.20 -17.58
CA GLY A 381 -2.51 -33.93 -16.28
C GLY A 381 -1.50 -34.11 -15.14
N GLU A 382 -0.79 -35.25 -15.08
CA GLU A 382 0.22 -35.47 -14.03
C GLU A 382 1.34 -34.43 -14.09
N TYR A 383 1.74 -34.02 -15.30
CA TYR A 383 2.68 -32.91 -15.50
C TYR A 383 2.12 -31.58 -14.99
N SER A 384 0.85 -31.28 -15.28
CA SER A 384 0.13 -30.11 -14.75
C SER A 384 0.09 -30.10 -13.22
N ASP A 385 -0.18 -31.23 -12.57
CA ASP A 385 -0.21 -31.32 -11.11
C ASP A 385 1.16 -30.99 -10.49
N ILE A 386 2.25 -31.46 -11.11
CA ILE A 386 3.62 -31.17 -10.66
C ILE A 386 3.95 -29.69 -10.89
N TYR A 387 3.59 -29.15 -12.05
CA TYR A 387 3.76 -27.73 -12.37
C TYR A 387 3.07 -26.85 -11.32
N LEU A 388 1.79 -27.10 -11.06
CA LEU A 388 1.01 -26.32 -10.11
C LEU A 388 1.52 -26.48 -8.66
N LYS A 389 1.91 -27.70 -8.29
CA LYS A 389 2.54 -27.96 -6.99
C LYS A 389 3.86 -27.21 -6.82
N SER A 390 4.67 -27.15 -7.87
CA SER A 390 5.92 -26.38 -7.89
C SER A 390 5.65 -24.91 -7.64
N ASP A 391 4.71 -24.31 -8.37
CA ASP A 391 4.41 -22.88 -8.29
C ASP A 391 3.88 -22.48 -6.89
N VAL A 392 3.01 -23.28 -6.29
CA VAL A 392 2.51 -23.05 -4.93
C VAL A 392 3.62 -23.16 -3.88
N LEU A 393 4.52 -24.13 -4.00
CA LEU A 393 5.62 -24.31 -3.05
C LEU A 393 6.71 -23.25 -3.23
N LEU A 394 6.98 -22.83 -4.47
CA LEU A 394 7.85 -21.67 -4.75
C LEU A 394 7.29 -20.40 -4.11
N LEU A 395 6.00 -20.14 -4.28
CA LEU A 395 5.34 -19.01 -3.64
C LEU A 395 5.46 -19.08 -2.10
N ALA A 396 5.27 -20.27 -1.52
CA ALA A 396 5.44 -20.48 -0.09
C ALA A 396 6.87 -20.17 0.37
N ASP A 397 7.89 -20.73 -0.30
CA ASP A 397 9.30 -20.47 0.02
C ASP A 397 9.64 -18.98 -0.11
N ILE A 398 9.24 -18.33 -1.21
CA ILE A 398 9.49 -16.91 -1.45
C ILE A 398 8.88 -16.06 -0.33
N PHE A 399 7.61 -16.28 -0.01
CA PHE A 399 6.90 -15.44 0.94
C PHE A 399 7.28 -15.74 2.40
N GLU A 400 7.58 -17.00 2.77
CA GLU A 400 8.11 -17.32 4.10
C GLU A 400 9.49 -16.68 4.31
N ASN A 401 10.38 -16.70 3.31
CA ASN A 401 11.64 -15.96 3.39
C ASN A 401 11.41 -14.44 3.56
N TYR A 402 10.42 -13.89 2.85
CA TYR A 402 10.03 -12.49 3.02
C TYR A 402 9.48 -12.19 4.43
N ARG A 403 8.68 -13.10 5.00
CA ARG A 403 8.18 -13.01 6.38
C ARG A 403 9.33 -12.98 7.38
N GLU A 404 10.30 -13.89 7.26
CA GLU A 404 11.46 -13.93 8.14
C GLU A 404 12.30 -12.66 8.03
N LYS A 405 12.56 -12.17 6.81
CA LYS A 405 13.26 -10.88 6.61
C LYS A 405 12.52 -9.73 7.27
N CYS A 406 11.18 -9.68 7.16
CA CYS A 406 10.38 -8.62 7.79
C CYS A 406 10.37 -8.72 9.31
N LEU A 407 10.26 -9.92 9.87
CA LEU A 407 10.34 -10.15 11.31
C LEU A 407 11.72 -9.78 11.87
N HIS A 408 12.79 -10.10 11.14
CA HIS A 408 14.14 -9.72 11.53
C HIS A 408 14.38 -8.21 11.47
N ASN A 409 14.02 -7.58 10.35
CA ASN A 409 14.33 -6.17 10.10
C ASN A 409 13.36 -5.21 10.79
N TYR A 410 12.06 -5.52 10.77
CA TYR A 410 10.97 -4.63 11.21
C TYR A 410 10.20 -5.16 12.42
N GLU A 411 10.39 -6.43 12.80
CA GLU A 411 9.71 -7.08 13.91
C GLU A 411 8.18 -7.04 13.82
N VAL A 412 7.67 -7.12 12.58
CA VAL A 412 6.26 -7.26 12.24
C VAL A 412 6.14 -8.27 11.10
N ASP A 413 5.11 -9.12 11.14
CA ASP A 413 4.89 -10.15 10.13
C ASP A 413 3.98 -9.64 9.00
N PRO A 414 4.42 -9.70 7.72
CA PRO A 414 3.62 -9.26 6.58
C PRO A 414 2.30 -10.02 6.41
N ALA A 415 2.17 -11.23 6.98
CA ALA A 415 0.94 -12.02 6.92
C ALA A 415 -0.28 -11.37 7.60
N HIS A 416 -0.08 -10.34 8.45
CA HIS A 416 -1.18 -9.57 9.06
C HIS A 416 -1.72 -8.44 8.17
N TYR A 417 -1.02 -8.09 7.10
CA TYR A 417 -1.28 -6.91 6.28
C TYR A 417 -1.87 -7.27 4.93
N PHE A 418 -2.48 -6.29 4.26
CA PHE A 418 -3.00 -6.45 2.90
C PHE A 418 -1.98 -6.10 1.80
N THR A 419 -1.04 -5.20 2.10
CA THR A 419 -0.11 -4.63 1.11
C THR A 419 1.19 -4.16 1.78
N ALA A 420 2.28 -4.01 1.02
CA ALA A 420 3.54 -3.44 1.52
C ALA A 420 3.40 -2.03 2.12
N PRO A 421 2.59 -1.09 1.57
CA PRO A 421 2.38 0.20 2.22
C PRO A 421 1.76 0.14 3.62
N GLY A 422 0.87 -0.83 3.87
CA GLY A 422 0.31 -1.03 5.21
C GLY A 422 1.36 -1.56 6.19
N LEU A 423 2.15 -2.52 5.75
CA LEU A 423 3.29 -3.08 6.51
C LEU A 423 4.34 -2.00 6.82
N SER A 424 4.75 -1.24 5.81
CA SER A 424 5.73 -0.15 5.89
C SER A 424 5.30 0.91 6.92
N TRP A 425 4.03 1.29 6.92
CA TRP A 425 3.49 2.27 7.86
C TRP A 425 3.64 1.81 9.32
N ASP A 426 3.22 0.58 9.64
CA ASP A 426 3.32 0.04 10.99
C ASP A 426 4.78 -0.21 11.41
N ALA A 427 5.61 -0.70 10.48
CA ALA A 427 7.04 -0.87 10.70
C ALA A 427 7.73 0.46 11.04
N MET A 428 7.35 1.55 10.34
CA MET A 428 7.86 2.89 10.60
C MET A 428 7.43 3.41 11.98
N LEU A 429 6.13 3.33 12.30
CA LEU A 429 5.63 3.76 13.61
C LEU A 429 6.32 3.00 14.75
N LYS A 430 6.54 1.70 14.57
CA LYS A 430 7.25 0.87 15.54
C LYS A 430 8.71 1.27 15.70
N LYS A 431 9.46 1.36 14.59
CA LYS A 431 10.92 1.62 14.63
C LYS A 431 11.25 3.02 15.10
N THR A 432 10.41 3.99 14.79
CA THR A 432 10.62 5.39 15.19
C THR A 432 10.07 5.69 16.58
N GLY A 433 9.04 4.94 17.03
CA GLY A 433 8.31 5.24 18.26
C GLY A 433 7.59 6.59 18.23
N VAL A 434 7.42 7.19 17.04
CA VAL A 434 6.82 8.52 16.89
C VAL A 434 5.34 8.47 17.23
N GLU A 435 4.87 9.52 17.91
CA GLU A 435 3.45 9.81 18.07
C GLU A 435 3.12 11.06 17.24
N LEU A 436 2.29 10.89 16.22
CA LEU A 436 1.90 11.95 15.28
C LEU A 436 0.51 12.47 15.67
N GLU A 437 0.40 13.78 15.89
CA GLU A 437 -0.89 14.43 16.10
C GLU A 437 -1.62 14.57 14.76
N LEU A 438 -2.84 14.07 14.67
CA LEU A 438 -3.73 14.26 13.55
C LEU A 438 -4.52 15.56 13.72
N LEU A 439 -4.73 16.27 12.60
CA LEU A 439 -5.41 17.57 12.60
C LEU A 439 -6.87 17.42 13.02
N THR A 440 -7.25 18.14 14.07
CA THR A 440 -8.62 18.19 14.60
C THR A 440 -9.40 19.42 14.13
N ASP A 441 -8.70 20.40 13.55
CA ASP A 441 -9.26 21.58 12.89
C ASP A 441 -9.37 21.35 11.37
N ILE A 442 -10.59 21.43 10.85
CA ILE A 442 -10.88 21.28 9.41
C ILE A 442 -10.21 22.37 8.57
N ASP A 443 -10.03 23.58 9.10
CA ASP A 443 -9.38 24.67 8.37
C ASP A 443 -7.89 24.41 8.21
N MET A 444 -7.23 23.80 9.22
CA MET A 444 -5.84 23.36 9.11
C MET A 444 -5.71 22.23 8.07
N LEU A 445 -6.67 21.29 8.06
CA LEU A 445 -6.69 20.23 7.06
C LEU A 445 -6.78 20.81 5.63
N HIS A 446 -7.72 21.72 5.37
CA HIS A 446 -7.83 22.38 4.07
C HIS A 446 -6.59 23.20 3.73
N PHE A 447 -5.98 23.86 4.71
CA PHE A 447 -4.74 24.61 4.54
C PHE A 447 -3.62 23.71 4.02
N PHE A 448 -3.36 22.58 4.67
CA PHE A 448 -2.33 21.63 4.19
C PHE A 448 -2.71 20.97 2.87
N LYS A 449 -3.97 20.53 2.69
CA LYS A 449 -4.44 19.94 1.41
C LYS A 449 -4.25 20.91 0.24
N GLY A 450 -4.55 22.19 0.42
CA GLY A 450 -4.37 23.23 -0.60
C GLY A 450 -2.90 23.52 -0.93
N GLY A 451 -1.97 23.20 -0.03
CA GLY A 451 -0.54 23.33 -0.24
C GLY A 451 0.13 22.13 -0.91
N VAL A 452 -0.53 20.96 -0.96
CA VAL A 452 0.05 19.74 -1.54
C VAL A 452 0.23 19.88 -3.04
N ARG A 453 1.49 19.87 -3.49
CA ARG A 453 1.88 19.94 -4.90
C ARG A 453 2.96 18.90 -5.17
N GLY A 454 2.73 18.04 -6.17
CA GLY A 454 3.63 16.94 -6.54
C GLY A 454 5.01 17.40 -7.03
N GLY A 455 5.82 16.44 -7.49
CA GLY A 455 7.08 16.73 -8.18
C GLY A 455 6.86 17.58 -9.44
N VAL A 456 7.84 18.43 -9.76
CA VAL A 456 7.79 19.25 -10.98
C VAL A 456 8.13 18.37 -12.17
N SER A 457 7.21 18.25 -13.12
CA SER A 457 7.42 17.51 -14.36
C SER A 457 7.12 18.43 -15.54
N THR A 458 8.16 18.94 -16.20
CA THR A 458 8.02 20.01 -17.19
C THR A 458 9.11 19.94 -18.26
N CYS A 459 8.72 20.18 -19.50
CA CYS A 459 9.61 20.41 -20.63
C CYS A 459 9.80 21.92 -20.83
N THR A 460 11.01 22.40 -20.58
CA THR A 460 11.37 23.83 -20.64
C THR A 460 11.69 24.25 -22.08
N GLN A 461 12.33 23.38 -22.87
CA GLN A 461 12.67 23.64 -24.27
C GLN A 461 12.00 22.65 -25.22
N ARG A 462 11.37 23.15 -26.29
CA ARG A 462 10.67 22.31 -27.29
C ARG A 462 11.61 21.36 -28.05
N THR A 463 12.85 21.78 -28.28
CA THR A 463 13.83 21.00 -29.05
C THR A 463 15.23 21.41 -28.62
N ALA A 464 16.09 20.42 -28.39
CA ALA A 464 17.52 20.61 -28.19
C ALA A 464 18.27 19.47 -28.88
N ILE A 465 19.36 19.82 -29.56
CA ILE A 465 20.22 18.85 -30.28
C ILE A 465 21.64 19.09 -29.80
N ALA A 466 22.26 18.05 -29.25
CA ALA A 466 23.67 18.09 -28.87
C ALA A 466 24.57 18.17 -30.11
N ASN A 467 25.68 18.90 -30.02
CA ASN A 467 26.68 19.01 -31.07
C ASN A 467 28.05 18.65 -30.49
N ASN A 468 28.48 17.40 -30.61
CA ASN A 468 29.80 16.98 -30.14
C ASN A 468 30.38 15.87 -31.01
N LYS A 469 31.71 15.73 -30.97
CA LYS A 469 32.50 14.81 -31.81
C LYS A 469 32.11 13.33 -31.76
N PHE A 470 31.28 12.92 -30.80
CA PHE A 470 30.81 11.54 -30.66
C PHE A 470 29.53 11.27 -31.47
N LEU A 471 28.93 12.30 -32.08
CA LEU A 471 27.70 12.20 -32.85
C LEU A 471 27.98 12.17 -34.36
N PRO A 472 27.21 11.40 -35.15
CA PRO A 472 27.43 11.25 -36.60
C PRO A 472 27.16 12.55 -37.39
N ASN A 473 26.35 13.45 -36.83
CA ASN A 473 25.99 14.75 -37.41
C ASN A 473 26.75 15.92 -36.76
N TYR A 474 27.92 15.65 -36.18
CA TYR A 474 28.76 16.68 -35.57
C TYR A 474 29.16 17.75 -36.59
N ASP A 475 28.93 19.01 -36.21
CA ASP A 475 29.30 20.18 -36.99
C ASP A 475 30.37 20.97 -36.23
N PRO A 476 31.64 20.93 -36.68
CA PRO A 476 32.73 21.66 -36.02
C PRO A 476 32.60 23.18 -36.15
N SER A 477 31.69 23.70 -36.99
CA SER A 477 31.42 25.14 -37.07
C SER A 477 30.49 25.64 -35.96
N LYS A 478 29.81 24.74 -35.25
CA LYS A 478 28.91 25.07 -34.14
C LYS A 478 29.58 24.85 -32.78
N PRO A 479 29.18 25.58 -31.73
CA PRO A 479 29.66 25.35 -30.37
C PRO A 479 29.48 23.89 -29.96
N THR A 480 30.46 23.34 -29.22
CA THR A 480 30.33 21.97 -28.71
C THR A 480 29.27 21.95 -27.61
N SER A 481 28.35 20.98 -27.66
CA SER A 481 27.33 20.80 -26.63
C SER A 481 27.04 19.34 -26.31
N PHE A 482 26.64 19.11 -25.06
CA PHE A 482 26.28 17.80 -24.53
C PHE A 482 24.90 17.89 -23.88
N ILE A 483 24.10 16.84 -24.05
CA ILE A 483 22.87 16.64 -23.27
C ILE A 483 23.20 15.62 -22.19
N ILE A 484 22.88 15.95 -20.94
CA ILE A 484 23.21 15.15 -19.78
C ILE A 484 21.91 14.85 -19.01
N TYR A 485 21.74 13.59 -18.64
CA TYR A 485 20.69 13.12 -17.74
C TYR A 485 21.28 12.94 -16.35
N LEU A 486 20.73 13.64 -15.36
CA LEU A 486 21.07 13.50 -13.94
C LEU A 486 19.81 13.12 -13.17
N ASP A 487 19.98 12.25 -12.17
CA ASP A 487 18.88 11.71 -11.37
C ASP A 487 19.28 11.71 -9.89
N ALA A 488 18.43 12.26 -9.03
CA ALA A 488 18.69 12.32 -7.61
C ALA A 488 18.44 10.95 -6.95
N CYS A 489 19.50 10.31 -6.47
CA CYS A 489 19.41 9.05 -5.74
C CYS A 489 18.53 9.21 -4.48
N ASN A 490 17.33 8.62 -4.49
CA ASN A 490 16.41 8.56 -3.34
C ASN A 490 16.00 9.95 -2.81
N LEU A 491 15.58 10.86 -3.70
CA LEU A 491 15.19 12.24 -3.36
C LEU A 491 14.21 12.30 -2.18
N TYR A 492 13.10 11.57 -2.24
CA TYR A 492 12.12 11.58 -1.16
C TYR A 492 12.65 10.99 0.13
N GLY A 493 13.50 9.95 0.06
CA GLY A 493 14.15 9.41 1.25
C GLY A 493 15.06 10.43 1.93
N HIS A 494 15.78 11.25 1.15
CA HIS A 494 16.57 12.36 1.69
C HIS A 494 15.67 13.39 2.39
N SER A 495 14.57 13.80 1.77
CA SER A 495 13.59 14.73 2.37
C SER A 495 12.90 14.14 3.60
N GLN A 496 12.69 12.83 3.63
CA GLN A 496 12.14 12.10 4.76
C GLN A 496 13.09 12.08 5.97
N CYS A 497 14.40 12.19 5.76
CA CYS A 497 15.38 12.29 6.85
C CYS A 497 15.49 13.69 7.49
N GLN A 498 14.80 14.68 6.93
CA GLN A 498 14.84 16.07 7.42
C GLN A 498 13.94 16.25 8.65
N TYR A 499 13.99 17.44 9.25
CA TYR A 499 13.04 17.83 10.30
C TYR A 499 11.63 17.90 9.72
N LEU A 500 10.76 17.02 10.19
CA LEU A 500 9.38 16.90 9.74
C LEU A 500 8.41 17.23 10.88
N PRO A 501 7.26 17.86 10.57
CA PRO A 501 6.19 18.11 11.54
C PRO A 501 5.74 16.84 12.26
N GLN A 502 5.40 16.98 13.54
CA GLN A 502 4.94 15.89 14.41
C GLN A 502 3.64 16.23 15.14
N GLY A 503 3.48 17.46 15.65
CA GLY A 503 2.35 17.84 16.47
C GLY A 503 2.40 19.29 16.97
N ASP A 504 1.57 19.60 17.97
CA ASP A 504 1.40 20.91 18.59
C ASP A 504 0.99 22.00 17.59
N PHE A 505 0.05 21.66 16.69
CA PHE A 505 -0.38 22.55 15.62
C PHE A 505 -1.18 23.73 16.17
N VAL A 506 -0.67 24.95 15.96
CA VAL A 506 -1.32 26.18 16.40
C VAL A 506 -1.27 27.23 15.31
N TRP A 507 -2.42 27.89 15.05
CA TRP A 507 -2.46 29.08 14.20
C TRP A 507 -1.66 30.22 14.83
N LEU A 508 -0.82 30.88 14.05
CA LEU A 508 -0.12 32.09 14.50
C LEU A 508 -1.12 33.20 14.82
N THR A 509 -0.85 33.94 15.90
CA THR A 509 -1.59 35.17 16.21
C THR A 509 -1.19 36.30 15.27
N GLU A 510 -2.00 37.37 15.20
CA GLU A 510 -1.64 38.55 14.41
C GLU A 510 -0.32 39.19 14.86
N GLU A 511 -0.08 39.23 16.17
CA GLU A 511 1.17 39.73 16.75
C GLU A 511 2.37 38.84 16.37
N GLU A 512 2.22 37.52 16.41
CA GLU A 512 3.26 36.60 15.97
C GLU A 512 3.57 36.78 14.48
N MET A 513 2.54 36.94 13.64
CA MET A 513 2.72 37.15 12.20
C MET A 513 3.40 38.48 11.87
N GLN A 514 3.11 39.55 12.60
CA GLN A 514 3.74 40.86 12.39
C GLN A 514 5.24 40.84 12.72
N ASN A 515 5.64 40.03 13.69
CA ASN A 515 7.03 39.90 14.14
C ASN A 515 7.75 38.69 13.52
N PHE A 516 7.11 37.97 12.59
CA PHE A 516 7.66 36.75 12.03
C PHE A 516 8.63 37.05 10.88
N ASN A 517 9.88 36.60 11.04
CA ASN A 517 10.87 36.58 9.97
C ASN A 517 11.32 35.14 9.72
N VAL A 518 11.03 34.63 8.52
CA VAL A 518 11.35 33.24 8.14
C VAL A 518 12.86 32.99 8.04
N LEU A 519 13.66 34.02 7.74
CA LEU A 519 15.11 33.89 7.58
C LEU A 519 15.82 33.59 8.91
N ASP A 520 15.20 33.97 10.03
CA ASP A 520 15.73 33.75 11.38
C ASP A 520 15.47 32.33 11.90
N VAL A 521 14.66 31.54 11.17
CA VAL A 521 14.31 30.17 11.55
C VAL A 521 15.39 29.21 11.06
N SER A 522 16.03 28.51 12.01
CA SER A 522 16.94 27.41 11.71
C SER A 522 16.20 26.22 11.12
N ASP A 523 16.80 25.58 10.11
CA ASP A 523 16.30 24.37 9.45
C ASP A 523 16.19 23.17 10.42
N GLU A 524 16.94 23.21 11.52
CA GLU A 524 16.96 22.19 12.59
C GLU A 524 16.22 22.65 13.86
N SER A 525 15.48 23.76 13.77
CA SER A 525 14.65 24.25 14.87
C SER A 525 13.62 23.19 15.29
N LYS A 526 13.37 23.07 16.60
CA LYS A 526 12.26 22.23 17.12
C LYS A 526 10.89 22.74 16.70
N THR A 527 10.78 24.02 16.33
CA THR A 527 9.56 24.65 15.86
C THR A 527 9.69 24.93 14.36
N GLY A 528 8.76 24.40 13.57
CA GLY A 528 8.61 24.66 12.13
C GLY A 528 7.32 25.41 11.82
N TYR A 529 7.21 25.86 10.56
CA TYR A 529 6.06 26.65 10.10
C TYR A 529 5.58 26.24 8.70
N ALA A 530 4.28 26.37 8.48
CA ALA A 530 3.65 26.36 7.16
C ALA A 530 2.84 27.66 6.99
N LEU A 531 3.01 28.34 5.86
CA LEU A 531 2.62 29.75 5.71
C LEU A 531 1.79 29.94 4.43
N GLU A 532 0.75 30.78 4.49
CA GLU A 532 -0.01 31.24 3.32
C GLU A 532 0.42 32.68 3.01
N VAL A 533 1.10 32.86 1.88
CA VAL A 533 1.82 34.10 1.55
C VAL A 533 1.49 34.64 0.16
N ASP A 534 1.69 35.95 -0.02
CA ASP A 534 1.81 36.57 -1.33
C ASP A 534 3.29 36.79 -1.64
N LEU A 535 3.75 36.29 -2.78
CA LEU A 535 5.13 36.43 -3.26
C LEU A 535 5.13 37.22 -4.56
N GLU A 536 5.88 38.31 -4.59
CA GLU A 536 6.21 38.97 -5.84
C GLU A 536 7.39 38.28 -6.51
N TYR A 537 7.29 38.15 -7.83
CA TYR A 537 8.35 37.67 -8.70
C TYR A 537 8.93 38.87 -9.47
N PRO A 538 10.08 39.43 -9.05
CA PRO A 538 10.67 40.57 -9.72
C PRO A 538 11.05 40.26 -11.18
N GLN A 539 10.74 41.20 -12.08
CA GLN A 539 11.00 41.05 -13.52
C GLN A 539 12.48 40.79 -13.85
N HIS A 540 13.41 41.34 -13.07
CA HIS A 540 14.85 41.15 -13.28
C HIS A 540 15.33 39.70 -13.02
N LEU A 541 14.52 38.87 -12.33
CA LEU A 541 14.82 37.46 -12.10
C LEU A 541 14.29 36.54 -13.20
N HIS A 542 13.48 37.07 -14.13
CA HIS A 542 12.78 36.23 -15.11
C HIS A 542 13.75 35.45 -15.99
N ASP A 543 14.80 36.09 -16.50
CA ASP A 543 15.80 35.42 -17.34
C ASP A 543 16.60 34.38 -16.56
N LEU A 544 16.96 34.70 -15.31
CA LEU A 544 17.72 33.80 -14.43
C LEU A 544 16.90 32.55 -14.08
N HIS A 545 15.62 32.71 -13.77
CA HIS A 545 14.75 31.64 -13.31
C HIS A 545 13.88 31.00 -14.39
N ASN A 546 14.03 31.41 -15.65
CA ASN A 546 13.22 30.92 -16.77
C ASN A 546 13.27 29.39 -16.93
N ASP A 547 14.42 28.80 -16.59
CA ASP A 547 14.62 27.36 -16.71
C ASP A 547 13.80 26.55 -15.70
N MET A 548 13.71 27.04 -14.45
CA MET A 548 13.06 26.33 -13.35
C MET A 548 12.40 27.30 -12.36
N PRO A 549 11.27 27.95 -12.71
CA PRO A 549 10.64 28.94 -11.83
C PRO A 549 10.20 28.36 -10.47
N PHE A 550 10.49 29.08 -9.38
CA PHE A 550 9.99 28.77 -8.03
C PHE A 550 8.46 28.79 -7.93
N CYS A 551 7.93 28.09 -6.91
CA CYS A 551 6.52 28.07 -6.53
C CYS A 551 5.56 27.67 -7.69
N PRO A 552 5.65 26.44 -8.21
CA PRO A 552 4.79 25.97 -9.30
C PRO A 552 3.32 25.92 -8.85
N GLU A 553 2.39 26.15 -9.76
CA GLU A 553 0.95 26.25 -9.47
C GLU A 553 0.13 25.27 -10.29
N SER A 554 -0.98 24.79 -9.71
CA SER A 554 -1.94 23.95 -10.42
C SER A 554 -2.85 24.84 -11.27
N ILE A 555 -2.56 24.92 -12.58
CA ILE A 555 -3.25 25.80 -13.52
C ILE A 555 -3.80 24.95 -14.67
N ILE A 556 -4.96 25.31 -15.22
CA ILE A 556 -5.48 24.71 -16.45
C ILE A 556 -4.86 25.47 -17.64
N PRO A 557 -3.91 24.88 -18.39
CA PRO A 557 -3.32 25.57 -19.52
C PRO A 557 -4.35 25.75 -20.65
N PRO A 558 -4.14 26.72 -21.55
CA PRO A 558 -4.98 26.89 -22.73
C PRO A 558 -5.16 25.57 -23.49
N HIS A 559 -6.40 25.28 -23.89
CA HIS A 559 -6.78 24.05 -24.61
C HIS A 559 -6.67 22.72 -23.81
N SER A 560 -6.39 22.77 -22.50
CA SER A 560 -6.49 21.60 -21.61
C SER A 560 -7.83 21.59 -20.85
N LYS A 561 -8.34 20.39 -20.57
CA LYS A 561 -9.47 20.18 -19.65
C LYS A 561 -9.03 19.88 -18.21
N ASN A 562 -7.76 19.52 -18.03
CA ASN A 562 -7.22 19.08 -16.75
C ASN A 562 -6.21 20.11 -16.23
N PRO A 563 -6.19 20.36 -14.91
CA PRO A 563 -5.15 21.15 -14.28
C PRO A 563 -3.80 20.43 -14.40
N LYS A 564 -2.73 21.22 -14.54
CA LYS A 564 -1.34 20.76 -14.54
C LYS A 564 -0.54 21.58 -13.55
N LEU A 565 0.47 20.96 -12.94
CA LEU A 565 1.44 21.69 -12.11
C LEU A 565 2.42 22.41 -13.04
N ILE A 566 2.37 23.74 -13.06
CA ILE A 566 3.12 24.58 -14.01
C ILE A 566 4.02 25.55 -13.23
N PRO A 567 5.35 25.39 -13.34
CA PRO A 567 6.31 26.43 -12.97
C PRO A 567 6.07 27.68 -13.83
N ASN A 568 5.92 28.84 -13.20
CA ASN A 568 5.69 30.09 -13.91
C ASN A 568 6.25 31.28 -13.12
N LEU A 569 6.59 32.35 -13.84
CA LEU A 569 7.22 33.57 -13.31
C LEU A 569 6.21 34.62 -12.84
N ASN A 570 4.93 34.28 -12.67
CA ASN A 570 3.93 35.22 -12.15
C ASN A 570 4.07 35.37 -10.63
N ASN A 571 3.58 36.49 -10.11
CA ASN A 571 3.33 36.66 -8.68
C ASN A 571 2.44 35.53 -8.14
N LYS A 572 2.70 35.15 -6.89
CA LYS A 572 1.92 34.12 -6.18
C LYS A 572 1.01 34.80 -5.18
N GLU A 573 -0.26 34.41 -5.18
CA GLU A 573 -1.25 34.92 -4.23
C GLU A 573 -1.76 33.79 -3.36
N LYS A 574 -1.84 34.01 -2.05
CA LYS A 574 -2.31 33.04 -1.04
C LYS A 574 -1.66 31.66 -1.23
N TYR A 575 -0.37 31.63 -1.53
CA TYR A 575 0.37 30.41 -1.79
C TYR A 575 0.76 29.76 -0.46
N VAL A 576 0.28 28.54 -0.21
CA VAL A 576 0.65 27.75 0.96
C VAL A 576 2.01 27.08 0.73
N ILE A 577 2.98 27.33 1.62
CA ILE A 577 4.39 26.92 1.47
C ILE A 577 5.04 26.53 2.81
N HIS A 578 5.92 25.53 2.79
CA HIS A 578 6.76 25.18 3.93
C HIS A 578 7.83 26.25 4.17
N TYR A 579 8.14 26.57 5.44
CA TYR A 579 9.04 27.68 5.77
C TYR A 579 10.43 27.61 5.11
N ARG A 580 11.02 26.41 4.98
CA ARG A 580 12.31 26.21 4.30
C ARG A 580 12.24 26.52 2.80
N ALA A 581 11.14 26.18 2.14
CA ALA A 581 10.94 26.51 0.74
C ALA A 581 10.71 28.02 0.56
N LEU A 582 10.00 28.67 1.49
CA LEU A 582 9.87 30.12 1.50
C LEU A 582 11.22 30.80 1.70
N LYS A 583 12.03 30.34 2.67
CA LYS A 583 13.37 30.84 2.94
C LYS A 583 14.24 30.81 1.67
N GLN A 584 14.29 29.67 0.98
CA GLN A 584 14.99 29.54 -0.30
C GLN A 584 14.47 30.54 -1.35
N CYS A 585 13.14 30.72 -1.48
CA CYS A 585 12.58 31.70 -2.43
C CYS A 585 13.07 33.12 -2.16
N LEU A 586 13.13 33.53 -0.88
CA LEU A 586 13.59 34.87 -0.49
C LEU A 586 15.09 35.05 -0.69
N GLU A 587 15.88 34.02 -0.40
CA GLU A 587 17.33 34.00 -0.65
C GLU A 587 17.65 34.14 -2.16
N HIS A 588 16.78 33.61 -3.03
CA HIS A 588 16.85 33.79 -4.49
C HIS A 588 16.13 35.06 -4.99
N GLY A 589 15.75 35.99 -4.11
CA GLY A 589 15.31 37.33 -4.48
C GLY A 589 13.81 37.51 -4.73
N LEU A 590 12.97 36.49 -4.52
CA LEU A 590 11.51 36.71 -4.47
C LEU A 590 11.18 37.59 -3.26
N ILE A 591 10.12 38.39 -3.37
CA ILE A 591 9.76 39.38 -2.34
C ILE A 591 8.48 38.93 -1.64
N LEU A 592 8.56 38.72 -0.33
CA LEU A 592 7.37 38.51 0.51
C LEU A 592 6.56 39.80 0.60
N ARG A 593 5.36 39.80 0.00
CA ARG A 593 4.45 40.95 0.02
C ARG A 593 3.51 40.91 1.21
N LYS A 594 3.03 39.72 1.56
CA LYS A 594 2.07 39.55 2.67
C LYS A 594 2.15 38.15 3.25
N LEU A 595 2.08 38.07 4.58
CA LEU A 595 1.76 36.85 5.32
C LEU A 595 0.28 36.91 5.71
N HIS A 596 -0.57 36.04 5.15
CA HIS A 596 -2.00 36.01 5.48
C HIS A 596 -2.26 35.22 6.75
N ARG A 597 -1.70 34.01 6.83
CA ARG A 597 -1.88 33.06 7.94
C ARG A 597 -0.67 32.14 8.03
N GLY A 598 -0.41 31.60 9.23
CA GLY A 598 0.61 30.57 9.42
C GLY A 598 0.22 29.58 10.50
N ILE A 599 0.74 28.37 10.38
CA ILE A 599 0.64 27.31 11.40
C ILE A 599 2.06 27.05 11.91
N LYS A 600 2.26 27.12 13.22
CA LYS A 600 3.47 26.63 13.88
C LYS A 600 3.25 25.21 14.41
N PHE A 601 4.30 24.41 14.43
CA PHE A 601 4.26 23.02 14.87
C PHE A 601 5.62 22.57 15.42
N THR A 602 5.59 21.53 16.27
CA THR A 602 6.80 20.82 16.69
C THR A 602 7.27 19.90 15.55
N GLN A 603 8.58 19.88 15.30
CA GLN A 603 9.22 19.05 14.28
C GLN A 603 10.52 18.42 14.79
N SER A 604 10.88 17.27 14.20
CA SER A 604 12.13 16.56 14.48
C SER A 604 12.48 15.63 13.31
N PRO A 605 13.71 15.11 13.20
CA PRO A 605 14.08 14.16 12.14
C PRO A 605 13.61 12.73 12.48
N TRP A 606 12.38 12.58 12.96
CA TRP A 606 11.84 11.34 13.54
C TRP A 606 11.83 10.16 12.57
N LEU A 607 11.72 10.42 11.26
CA LEU A 607 11.68 9.37 10.24
C LEU A 607 13.07 8.90 9.80
N LYS A 608 14.13 9.65 10.12
CA LYS A 608 15.51 9.37 9.68
C LYS A 608 15.97 7.95 10.05
N THR A 609 15.69 7.50 11.28
CA THR A 609 16.12 6.18 11.77
C THR A 609 15.55 5.04 10.92
N TYR A 610 14.30 5.15 10.48
CA TYR A 610 13.66 4.16 9.61
C TYR A 610 14.25 4.16 8.19
N ILE A 611 14.52 5.33 7.62
CA ILE A 611 15.13 5.45 6.29
C ILE A 611 16.56 4.93 6.28
N ASP A 612 17.33 5.20 7.33
CA ASP A 612 18.70 4.69 7.49
C ASP A 612 18.71 3.16 7.51
N VAL A 613 17.80 2.52 8.26
CA VAL A 613 17.64 1.06 8.30
C VAL A 613 17.36 0.50 6.91
N ASN A 614 16.39 1.08 6.19
CA ASN A 614 16.06 0.62 4.83
C ASN A 614 17.20 0.86 3.83
N THR A 615 17.98 1.92 4.01
CA THR A 615 19.17 2.20 3.20
C THR A 615 20.25 1.15 3.45
N GLN A 616 20.48 0.74 4.69
CA GLN A 616 21.40 -0.35 5.04
C GLN A 616 20.95 -1.68 4.44
N ILE A 617 19.67 -2.02 4.56
CA ILE A 617 19.08 -3.23 3.94
C ILE A 617 19.29 -3.18 2.42
N ARG A 618 18.97 -2.06 1.77
CA ARG A 618 19.15 -1.91 0.32
C ARG A 618 20.61 -2.08 -0.11
N ASN A 619 21.56 -1.60 0.68
CA ASN A 619 22.98 -1.71 0.38
C ASN A 619 23.54 -3.13 0.62
N SER A 620 22.93 -3.91 1.52
CA SER A 620 23.33 -5.29 1.79
C SER A 620 22.68 -6.31 0.84
N GLU A 621 21.56 -5.97 0.21
CA GLU A 621 20.86 -6.84 -0.73
C GLU A 621 21.61 -6.99 -2.06
N THR A 622 21.92 -8.25 -2.41
CA THR A 622 22.57 -8.61 -3.67
C THR A 622 21.59 -8.68 -4.84
N THR A 623 20.33 -9.02 -4.56
CA THR A 623 19.26 -9.20 -5.55
C THR A 623 18.55 -7.88 -5.86
N GLU A 624 18.11 -7.70 -7.10
CA GLU A 624 17.34 -6.53 -7.50
C GLU A 624 15.99 -6.45 -6.77
N SER A 625 15.28 -7.57 -6.66
CA SER A 625 13.99 -7.62 -5.94
C SER A 625 14.13 -7.25 -4.46
N GLY A 626 15.23 -7.65 -3.80
CA GLY A 626 15.51 -7.26 -2.41
C GLY A 626 15.74 -5.76 -2.27
N ARG A 627 16.48 -5.15 -3.20
CA ARG A 627 16.69 -3.69 -3.24
C ARG A 627 15.39 -2.92 -3.49
N ASP A 628 14.52 -3.46 -4.35
CA ASP A 628 13.22 -2.86 -4.66
C ASP A 628 12.26 -2.91 -3.48
N VAL A 629 12.27 -3.99 -2.69
CA VAL A 629 11.49 -4.06 -1.44
C VAL A 629 11.87 -2.91 -0.51
N ALA A 630 13.15 -2.72 -0.21
CA ALA A 630 13.61 -1.64 0.67
C ALA A 630 13.25 -0.24 0.12
N LYS A 631 13.34 -0.05 -1.21
CA LYS A 631 12.90 1.18 -1.88
C LYS A 631 11.40 1.40 -1.72
N THR A 632 10.57 0.37 -1.92
CA THR A 632 9.12 0.45 -1.75
C THR A 632 8.75 0.73 -0.29
N MET A 633 9.47 0.17 0.68
CA MET A 633 9.26 0.44 2.11
C MET A 633 9.49 1.92 2.46
N ASN A 634 10.44 2.62 1.82
CA ASN A 634 10.62 4.07 1.99
C ASN A 634 9.53 4.88 1.28
N ASN A 635 9.30 4.62 -0.01
CA ASN A 635 8.39 5.40 -0.84
C ASN A 635 6.93 5.29 -0.37
N SER A 636 6.57 4.16 0.25
CA SER A 636 5.22 3.94 0.76
C SER A 636 4.83 4.87 1.90
N ILE A 637 5.76 5.32 2.74
CA ILE A 637 5.47 6.21 3.88
C ILE A 637 4.86 7.51 3.39
N PHE A 638 5.50 8.11 2.39
CA PHE A 638 5.00 9.31 1.74
C PHE A 638 3.61 9.12 1.11
N GLY A 639 3.40 8.01 0.39
CA GLY A 639 2.10 7.71 -0.19
C GLY A 639 0.99 7.54 0.86
N LYS A 640 1.33 6.99 2.04
CA LYS A 640 0.40 6.78 3.15
C LYS A 640 0.01 8.07 3.86
N THR A 641 0.90 9.06 3.95
CA THR A 641 0.57 10.36 4.61
C THR A 641 -0.43 11.18 3.81
N MET A 642 -0.45 11.02 2.48
CA MET A 642 -1.33 11.75 1.56
C MET A 642 -2.42 10.88 0.92
N GLU A 643 -2.71 9.73 1.53
CA GLU A 643 -3.70 8.80 1.00
C GLU A 643 -5.06 9.52 0.83
N ASN A 644 -5.57 9.58 -0.40
CA ASN A 644 -6.83 10.27 -0.68
C ASN A 644 -8.01 9.39 -0.26
N ILE A 645 -8.55 9.68 0.93
CA ILE A 645 -9.65 8.93 1.54
C ILE A 645 -10.94 9.13 0.75
N ASP A 646 -11.13 10.29 0.10
CA ASP A 646 -12.33 10.61 -0.69
C ASP A 646 -12.49 9.66 -1.88
N LYS A 647 -11.38 9.17 -2.45
CA LYS A 647 -11.38 8.29 -3.64
C LYS A 647 -11.60 6.81 -3.33
N ARG A 648 -11.59 6.38 -2.05
CA ARG A 648 -11.86 4.96 -1.73
C ARG A 648 -13.30 4.61 -2.11
N VAL A 649 -13.50 3.45 -2.72
CA VAL A 649 -14.82 2.98 -3.18
C VAL A 649 -15.44 2.06 -2.13
N ASP A 650 -16.75 2.16 -1.92
CA ASP A 650 -17.51 1.19 -1.13
C ASP A 650 -18.25 0.23 -2.08
N ILE A 651 -17.84 -1.04 -2.07
CA ILE A 651 -18.40 -2.08 -2.94
C ILE A 651 -18.98 -3.19 -2.07
N LYS A 652 -20.22 -3.59 -2.36
CA LYS A 652 -20.88 -4.74 -1.74
C LYS A 652 -21.03 -5.84 -2.79
N LEU A 653 -20.52 -7.04 -2.49
CA LEU A 653 -20.83 -8.23 -3.27
C LEU A 653 -22.08 -8.89 -2.70
N VAL A 654 -23.08 -9.13 -3.54
CA VAL A 654 -24.37 -9.66 -3.12
C VAL A 654 -24.78 -10.80 -4.03
N SER A 655 -25.21 -11.91 -3.45
CA SER A 655 -25.61 -13.12 -4.19
C SER A 655 -27.10 -13.45 -4.14
N HIS A 656 -27.89 -12.57 -3.52
CA HIS A 656 -29.34 -12.70 -3.38
C HIS A 656 -30.06 -11.38 -3.67
N TRP A 657 -31.22 -11.47 -4.30
CA TRP A 657 -32.05 -10.31 -4.61
C TRP A 657 -32.70 -9.72 -3.34
N GLU A 658 -33.34 -10.58 -2.56
CA GLU A 658 -34.10 -10.22 -1.37
C GLU A 658 -33.24 -10.23 -0.09
N ARG A 659 -33.77 -9.60 0.96
CA ARG A 659 -33.16 -9.63 2.31
C ARG A 659 -33.18 -11.04 2.88
N VAL A 660 -32.04 -11.53 3.35
CA VAL A 660 -31.93 -12.80 4.09
C VAL A 660 -31.50 -12.51 5.54
N GLY A 661 -32.44 -12.71 6.47
CA GLY A 661 -32.25 -12.40 7.89
C GLY A 661 -31.98 -10.90 8.11
N LYS A 662 -30.83 -10.58 8.74
CA LYS A 662 -30.39 -9.19 8.95
C LYS A 662 -29.64 -8.59 7.74
N LYS A 663 -29.33 -9.38 6.71
CA LYS A 663 -28.51 -8.96 5.56
C LYS A 663 -29.38 -8.41 4.43
N LEU A 664 -29.01 -7.24 3.92
CA LEU A 664 -29.69 -6.65 2.77
C LEU A 664 -29.38 -7.45 1.50
N GLY A 665 -30.41 -7.75 0.71
CA GLY A 665 -30.26 -8.21 -0.67
C GLY A 665 -29.92 -7.06 -1.62
N ALA A 666 -29.78 -7.38 -2.90
CA ALA A 666 -29.47 -6.41 -3.93
C ALA A 666 -30.52 -5.28 -3.98
N GLU A 667 -31.81 -5.63 -3.87
CA GLU A 667 -32.92 -4.67 -3.79
C GLU A 667 -32.72 -3.67 -2.63
N GLY A 668 -32.31 -4.18 -1.47
CA GLY A 668 -32.12 -3.38 -0.27
C GLY A 668 -30.93 -2.42 -0.34
N TYR A 669 -29.92 -2.70 -1.16
CA TYR A 669 -28.81 -1.77 -1.41
C TYR A 669 -29.13 -0.77 -2.52
N ILE A 670 -29.78 -1.21 -3.61
CA ILE A 670 -30.19 -0.36 -4.73
C ILE A 670 -31.20 0.71 -4.27
N SER A 671 -32.06 0.39 -3.31
CA SER A 671 -33.03 1.32 -2.72
C SER A 671 -32.43 2.37 -1.79
N LYS A 672 -31.14 2.28 -1.43
CA LYS A 672 -30.50 3.30 -0.58
C LYS A 672 -30.18 4.55 -1.39
N GLN A 673 -30.33 5.71 -0.76
CA GLN A 673 -30.04 7.01 -1.38
C GLN A 673 -28.59 7.17 -1.84
N ASN A 674 -27.66 6.46 -1.21
CA ASN A 674 -26.25 6.48 -1.57
C ASN A 674 -25.86 5.39 -2.58
N PHE A 675 -26.82 4.72 -3.22
CA PHE A 675 -26.54 3.85 -4.36
C PHE A 675 -25.93 4.66 -5.51
N LYS A 676 -24.85 4.16 -6.11
CA LYS A 676 -24.16 4.83 -7.22
C LYS A 676 -24.31 4.06 -8.53
N ASN A 677 -23.96 2.77 -8.52
CA ASN A 677 -24.01 1.92 -9.70
C ASN A 677 -24.03 0.43 -9.32
N LEU A 678 -24.33 -0.45 -10.28
CA LEU A 678 -24.20 -1.89 -10.13
C LEU A 678 -23.44 -2.53 -11.30
N ALA A 679 -22.80 -3.66 -11.04
CA ALA A 679 -22.16 -4.51 -12.05
C ALA A 679 -22.55 -5.97 -11.80
N VAL A 680 -23.15 -6.61 -12.80
CA VAL A 680 -23.53 -8.03 -12.72
C VAL A 680 -22.34 -8.88 -13.17
N PHE A 681 -21.87 -9.77 -12.29
CA PHE A 681 -20.76 -10.69 -12.61
C PHE A 681 -21.25 -12.04 -13.15
N CYS A 682 -22.38 -12.51 -12.63
CA CYS A 682 -23.11 -13.68 -13.13
C CYS A 682 -24.55 -13.67 -12.58
N GLU A 683 -25.35 -14.68 -12.95
CA GLU A 683 -26.76 -14.82 -12.53
C GLU A 683 -26.96 -14.65 -11.01
N ASN A 684 -26.01 -15.14 -10.21
CA ASN A 684 -26.12 -15.16 -8.74
C ASN A 684 -25.10 -14.24 -8.05
N LEU A 685 -24.50 -13.27 -8.74
CA LEU A 685 -23.55 -12.34 -8.11
C LEU A 685 -23.58 -10.95 -8.75
N VAL A 686 -23.88 -9.94 -7.93
CA VAL A 686 -23.84 -8.53 -8.30
C VAL A 686 -22.89 -7.76 -7.37
N GLY A 687 -22.05 -6.91 -7.95
CA GLY A 687 -21.30 -5.88 -7.25
C GLY A 687 -22.08 -4.58 -7.23
N ILE A 688 -22.34 -4.06 -6.05
CA ILE A 688 -23.08 -2.81 -5.85
C ILE A 688 -22.11 -1.75 -5.34
N GLU A 689 -21.94 -0.69 -6.13
CA GLU A 689 -21.11 0.46 -5.78
C GLU A 689 -21.97 1.49 -5.02
N MET A 690 -21.50 1.86 -3.83
CA MET A 690 -22.14 2.83 -2.95
C MET A 690 -21.29 4.11 -2.88
N SER A 691 -21.96 5.26 -2.95
CA SER A 691 -21.39 6.55 -2.57
C SER A 691 -21.15 6.59 -1.07
N LYS A 692 -20.06 7.24 -0.65
CA LYS A 692 -19.75 7.43 0.76
C LYS A 692 -20.73 8.40 1.41
N VAL A 693 -21.18 8.06 2.61
CA VAL A 693 -22.04 8.93 3.44
C VAL A 693 -21.19 9.73 4.43
N SER A 694 -20.05 9.19 4.84
CA SER A 694 -19.06 9.89 5.66
C SER A 694 -17.62 9.59 5.25
N VAL A 695 -16.71 10.53 5.53
CA VAL A 695 -15.26 10.40 5.35
C VAL A 695 -14.57 10.89 6.62
N THR A 696 -13.76 10.03 7.23
CA THR A 696 -12.90 10.39 8.36
C THR A 696 -11.52 10.75 7.85
N TYR A 697 -11.02 11.94 8.19
CA TYR A 697 -9.67 12.39 7.85
C TYR A 697 -8.66 11.99 8.94
N ASP A 698 -8.12 10.79 8.81
CA ASP A 698 -7.24 10.13 9.78
C ASP A 698 -5.79 9.96 9.24
N LYS A 699 -5.32 10.91 8.44
CA LYS A 699 -4.02 10.86 7.75
C LYS A 699 -3.20 12.12 8.06
N PRO A 700 -1.89 12.00 8.36
CA PRO A 700 -1.04 13.13 8.68
C PRO A 700 -0.57 13.87 7.41
N VAL A 701 -1.51 14.52 6.72
CA VAL A 701 -1.30 15.15 5.39
C VAL A 701 -0.19 16.22 5.40
N TYR A 702 0.04 16.86 6.55
CA TYR A 702 1.09 17.86 6.75
C TYR A 702 2.50 17.27 6.55
N VAL A 703 2.70 15.97 6.79
CA VAL A 703 3.98 15.29 6.55
C VAL A 703 4.25 15.21 5.06
N GLY A 704 3.26 14.77 4.28
CA GLY A 704 3.37 14.67 2.83
C GLY A 704 3.57 16.02 2.16
N PHE A 705 2.85 17.05 2.63
CA PHE A 705 3.08 18.45 2.25
C PHE A 705 4.54 18.87 2.46
N SER A 706 5.08 18.62 3.66
CA SER A 706 6.45 19.03 4.01
C SER A 706 7.49 18.27 3.20
N ILE A 707 7.35 16.94 3.05
CA ILE A 707 8.26 16.12 2.22
C ILE A 707 8.30 16.64 0.78
N LEU A 708 7.13 16.98 0.21
CA LEU A 708 7.04 17.47 -1.15
C LEU A 708 7.76 18.81 -1.33
N ASP A 709 7.58 19.76 -0.43
CA ASP A 709 8.27 21.05 -0.54
C ASP A 709 9.78 20.90 -0.30
N LEU A 710 10.19 20.14 0.71
CA LEU A 710 11.60 19.85 0.98
C LEU A 710 12.29 19.08 -0.16
N SER A 711 11.57 18.23 -0.89
CA SER A 711 12.13 17.56 -2.06
C SER A 711 12.42 18.54 -3.20
N LYS A 712 11.58 19.56 -3.38
CA LYS A 712 11.81 20.60 -4.39
C LYS A 712 12.98 21.48 -4.01
N THR A 713 13.16 21.80 -2.73
CA THR A 713 14.28 22.66 -2.30
C THR A 713 15.62 22.06 -2.67
N VAL A 714 15.77 20.73 -2.54
CA VAL A 714 16.98 20.00 -2.97
C VAL A 714 17.24 20.15 -4.47
N MET A 715 16.19 20.03 -5.30
CA MET A 715 16.33 20.15 -6.75
C MET A 715 16.66 21.59 -7.17
N TYR A 716 16.04 22.58 -6.53
CA TYR A 716 16.36 24.00 -6.75
C TYR A 716 17.78 24.35 -6.30
N GLU A 717 18.20 23.85 -5.14
CA GLU A 717 19.57 24.06 -4.62
C GLU A 717 20.60 23.50 -5.60
N PHE A 718 20.40 22.25 -6.06
CA PHE A 718 21.30 21.67 -7.04
C PHE A 718 21.35 22.46 -8.36
N PHE A 719 20.21 22.99 -8.82
CA PHE A 719 20.19 23.75 -10.07
C PHE A 719 20.74 25.17 -9.92
N TYR A 720 20.25 25.95 -8.96
CA TYR A 720 20.56 27.37 -8.80
C TYR A 720 21.80 27.66 -7.94
N ASP A 721 22.15 26.79 -6.99
CA ASP A 721 23.29 27.02 -6.10
C ASP A 721 24.53 26.24 -6.53
N PHE A 722 24.36 25.16 -7.31
CA PHE A 722 25.47 24.36 -7.82
C PHE A 722 25.67 24.50 -9.34
N LEU A 723 24.68 24.16 -10.18
CA LEU A 723 24.88 24.16 -11.64
C LEU A 723 25.00 25.58 -12.23
N LYS A 724 24.07 26.49 -11.91
CA LYS A 724 24.07 27.87 -12.44
C LYS A 724 25.31 28.67 -12.05
N PRO A 725 25.86 28.62 -10.83
CA PRO A 725 27.07 29.38 -10.51
C PRO A 725 28.32 28.85 -11.23
N ILE A 726 28.40 27.54 -11.46
CA ILE A 726 29.53 26.90 -12.15
C ILE A 726 29.48 27.16 -13.66
N TYR A 727 28.30 27.05 -14.28
CA TYR A 727 28.17 27.06 -15.74
C TYR A 727 27.52 28.33 -16.30
N GLN A 728 26.86 29.14 -15.48
CA GLN A 728 26.19 30.38 -15.88
C GLN A 728 25.23 30.12 -17.06
N ASP A 729 25.31 30.94 -18.11
CA ASP A 729 24.48 30.83 -19.32
C ASP A 729 24.85 29.61 -20.20
N LYS A 730 25.87 28.84 -19.82
CA LYS A 730 26.30 27.63 -20.55
C LYS A 730 25.51 26.38 -20.15
N VAL A 731 24.60 26.49 -19.17
CA VAL A 731 23.68 25.42 -18.79
C VAL A 731 22.23 25.90 -18.89
N SER A 732 21.41 25.10 -19.57
CA SER A 732 19.97 25.31 -19.64
C SER A 732 19.23 24.01 -19.35
N LEU A 733 18.17 24.11 -18.54
CA LEU A 733 17.30 22.98 -18.28
C LEU A 733 16.44 22.70 -19.53
N LEU A 734 16.40 21.45 -19.95
CA LEU A 734 15.57 21.00 -21.07
C LEU A 734 14.28 20.37 -20.57
N TYR A 735 14.41 19.52 -19.56
CA TYR A 735 13.31 18.74 -19.01
C TYR A 735 13.62 18.37 -17.56
N THR A 736 12.58 18.33 -16.74
CA THR A 736 12.64 17.77 -15.40
C THR A 736 11.44 16.85 -15.18
N ASP A 737 11.64 15.78 -14.42
CA ASP A 737 10.57 14.92 -13.93
C ASP A 737 10.85 14.54 -12.48
N THR A 738 10.33 15.33 -11.55
CA THR A 738 10.46 15.15 -10.10
C THR A 738 11.90 15.20 -9.58
N ASP A 739 12.66 14.12 -9.77
CA ASP A 739 14.02 13.89 -9.27
C ASP A 739 15.07 13.85 -10.38
N SER A 740 14.67 13.94 -11.64
CA SER A 740 15.59 13.99 -12.78
C SER A 740 15.70 15.39 -13.39
N LEU A 741 16.91 15.74 -13.85
CA LEU A 741 17.21 16.93 -14.65
C LEU A 741 17.90 16.52 -15.94
N ILE A 742 17.32 16.89 -17.07
CA ILE A 742 17.96 16.83 -18.39
C ILE A 742 18.37 18.25 -18.76
N HIS A 743 19.65 18.48 -18.94
CA HIS A 743 20.17 19.80 -19.32
C HIS A 743 21.11 19.73 -20.51
N ILE A 744 21.18 20.83 -21.26
CA ILE A 744 22.19 21.03 -22.29
C ILE A 744 23.31 21.87 -21.72
N ARG A 745 24.54 21.45 -21.97
CA ARG A 745 25.76 22.16 -21.60
C ARG A 745 26.55 22.54 -22.84
N HIS A 746 26.93 23.81 -22.93
CA HIS A 746 27.81 24.32 -23.98
C HIS A 746 29.27 24.41 -23.49
N LEU A 747 30.20 23.88 -24.28
CA LEU A 747 31.65 24.09 -24.13
C LEU A 747 32.07 25.04 -25.25
N TYR A 748 32.67 26.17 -24.85
CA TYR A 748 33.33 27.09 -25.76
C TYR A 748 34.80 26.72 -25.91
#